data_AF-A0A9D8YRM3-F1
#
_entry.id   AF-A0A9D8YRM3-F1
#
_cell.length_a   1.000
_cell.length_b   1.000
_cell.length_c   1.000
_cell.angle_alpha   90.00
_cell.angle_beta   90.00
_cell.angle_gamma   90.00
#
_symmetry.space_group_name_H-M   'P 1'
#
loop_
_entity.id
_entity.type
_entity.pdbx_description
1 polymer ?
#
loop_
_entity_poly.entity_id
_entity_poly.type
_entity_poly.pdbx_seq_one_letter_code
_entity_poly.pdbx_strand_id
1 'polypeptide(L)'
;MLRRLLIFLCACLPFREVCGQASSQILEGYHIRHWTSNEGLPVSHVEWIRSSSDGYLWLATGSGLVRFDGVEFRTFSGNELPGWSSNYVEYLWADCEDTLWAFERRTGHALQYDPDSQGFSPTSGIAAISSCGDWPLSHSEVVLRGRSDADALRAAGAAGVYVRGDSLMAISSAGLFQLTDQQTVLVKALSPDEAPDDALGIVTAEGEVWYQADGWLGRWDGRRFHRILRSESELSTWSLASEGIHVSDGRSLLYAHETGADTVLSAFPPGSLYRILATDRENRPWVRFDFPDGGSGIGFVEDGRLRTVDLGVRVGTVNSVAEDREGTVWVGSDAGLFALRHSPFELPALVEDSREPLVKAVAEVRPGVLLVGTWEDGIYLLSGNQSQRVALANITMVFGLVETGPEEILVLGSTDTVEWPSRTPLRRLTPPVRRALVDETGTVWQGGRELYRGDTLVPGVSQIWALEQLGDSVLVGTESGLFGGTSAGMMPIRSIDEWVVSIQPSSLGGVWLGTNGSGLLHLGSGGKHSLTAEQGLPSEGVWCALETEGWVWLSTDAGLSRFALGPPDDPFARARAEGVTTYTEADGLQSREFNRGGNSCAKSTDGRLHFGSLRGLVSVIPGRISRNEQPPRIQIRQVDVDGIPAPYTGDELNLPPGVHNLTVRFASSSMASPEKNRFWYRLNQNQLAPALQGQRELTLIGLRHGVTEIEVHGTNNDGVRSASPAMLRVAIEPRILESWWGRLGVALILVTLGSFWFRQRDVLRRARIVEAQRVSIAHDLHDDLGSRLGALMLRLELLAQRGAGEAISDELSALSETARSISGQFRDTLWLISPERDRLADLTDRIRQHVDKVLPPGSWNVEASAEQPEYKLGASFRRHVFLAFKEAVHNAAKHAQASRFSISVHQQGRTLEVRVEDDGRGFDPAAPRRDGSMGLDSMQRRAAAVGGSAVVTSGPGQGTVVTFTAPLSK
;
A
#
# COMPACT_ATOMS: atom_id res chain seq x y z
N MET A 1 -15.52 52.61 85.42
CA MET A 1 -16.08 51.25 85.24
C MET A 1 -16.79 51.15 83.89
N LEU A 2 -16.05 51.20 82.77
CA LEU A 2 -16.60 50.98 81.43
C LEU A 2 -15.44 50.64 80.47
N ARG A 3 -14.87 49.43 80.63
CA ARG A 3 -13.85 48.89 79.71
C ARG A 3 -13.77 47.34 79.70
N ARG A 4 -14.82 46.66 80.18
CA ARG A 4 -14.86 45.18 80.29
C ARG A 4 -16.11 44.51 79.69
N LEU A 5 -16.95 45.23 78.94
CA LEU A 5 -18.19 44.64 78.37
C LEU A 5 -18.21 44.53 76.82
N LEU A 6 -17.06 44.67 76.15
CA LEU A 6 -16.98 44.64 74.67
C LEU A 6 -16.15 43.47 74.13
N ILE A 7 -15.81 42.47 74.97
CA ILE A 7 -14.98 41.31 74.59
C ILE A 7 -15.81 40.00 74.48
N PHE A 8 -17.13 40.02 74.71
CA PHE A 8 -17.93 38.78 74.82
C PHE A 8 -19.01 38.57 73.74
N LEU A 9 -18.90 39.25 72.58
CA LEU A 9 -19.92 39.17 71.51
C LEU A 9 -19.35 38.94 70.10
N CYS A 10 -18.22 38.25 69.99
CA CYS A 10 -17.69 37.73 68.70
C CYS A 10 -17.41 36.21 68.69
N ALA A 11 -17.82 35.47 69.73
CA ALA A 11 -17.74 34.02 69.76
C ALA A 11 -19.17 33.45 69.70
N CYS A 12 -19.64 33.17 68.48
CA CYS A 12 -20.75 32.26 68.12
C CYS A 12 -21.32 32.69 66.75
N LEU A 13 -20.59 32.42 65.68
CA LEU A 13 -21.20 32.11 64.39
C LEU A 13 -20.55 30.81 63.88
N PRO A 14 -21.35 29.85 63.42
CA PRO A 14 -20.92 28.47 63.27
C PRO A 14 -19.91 28.35 62.13
N PHE A 15 -18.89 27.52 62.38
CA PHE A 15 -18.17 26.77 61.35
C PHE A 15 -19.23 26.13 60.45
N ARG A 16 -19.55 26.78 59.32
CA ARG A 16 -20.06 26.06 58.17
C ARG A 16 -18.84 25.33 57.64
N GLU A 17 -18.82 24.02 57.90
CA GLU A 17 -18.09 23.08 57.08
C GLU A 17 -18.33 23.50 55.62
N VAL A 18 -17.28 24.07 55.03
CA VAL A 18 -17.14 24.12 53.59
C VAL A 18 -17.11 22.65 53.21
N CYS A 19 -18.26 22.18 52.74
CA CYS A 19 -18.38 20.95 51.98
C CYS A 19 -17.17 20.94 51.03
N GLY A 20 -16.30 19.95 51.18
CA GLY A 20 -15.08 19.82 50.40
C GLY A 20 -15.45 19.81 48.93
N GLN A 21 -15.37 20.99 48.29
CA GLN A 21 -15.05 21.05 46.88
C GLN A 21 -13.66 20.45 46.83
N ALA A 22 -13.59 19.21 46.34
CA ALA A 22 -12.38 18.68 45.76
C ALA A 22 -11.91 19.74 44.76
N SER A 23 -10.95 20.56 45.17
CA SER A 23 -10.06 21.22 44.23
C SER A 23 -9.60 20.10 43.30
N SER A 24 -9.96 20.18 42.03
CA SER A 24 -9.48 19.30 40.98
C SER A 24 -7.95 19.29 41.06
N GLN A 25 -7.42 18.33 41.80
CA GLN A 25 -6.03 17.94 41.68
C GLN A 25 -5.97 17.27 40.32
N ILE A 26 -5.71 18.07 39.27
CA ILE A 26 -5.04 17.56 38.09
C ILE A 26 -3.81 16.84 38.65
N LEU A 27 -3.76 15.52 38.52
CA LEU A 27 -2.57 14.80 38.90
C LEU A 27 -1.43 15.31 38.00
N GLU A 28 -0.46 15.93 38.65
CA GLU A 28 0.84 16.27 38.07
C GLU A 28 1.38 15.04 37.34
N GLY A 29 1.77 15.23 36.08
CA GLY A 29 2.58 14.26 35.37
C GLY A 29 1.85 13.30 34.44
N TYR A 30 0.55 13.49 34.12
CA TYR A 30 -0.09 12.82 32.98
C TYR A 30 -0.68 13.80 31.95
N HIS A 31 -0.38 13.56 30.67
CA HIS A 31 -1.06 14.14 29.51
C HIS A 31 -2.21 13.22 29.09
N ILE A 32 -3.40 13.81 28.93
CA ILE A 32 -4.64 13.09 28.66
C ILE A 32 -5.13 13.45 27.26
N ARG A 33 -5.29 12.42 26.41
CA ARG A 33 -6.06 12.53 25.16
C ARG A 33 -7.39 11.83 25.32
N HIS A 34 -8.45 12.41 24.77
CA HIS A 34 -9.81 11.90 24.89
C HIS A 34 -10.44 11.75 23.49
N TRP A 35 -11.03 10.58 23.23
CA TRP A 35 -11.76 10.30 22.00
C TRP A 35 -13.22 9.96 22.33
N THR A 36 -14.14 10.67 21.68
CA THR A 36 -15.58 10.43 21.65
C THR A 36 -16.05 10.18 20.21
N SER A 37 -17.36 10.08 20.02
CA SER A 37 -17.94 9.99 18.68
C SER A 37 -17.65 11.17 17.76
N ASN A 38 -17.32 12.35 18.32
CA ASN A 38 -16.91 13.50 17.53
C ASN A 38 -15.48 13.37 16.99
N GLU A 39 -14.63 12.60 17.67
CA GLU A 39 -13.22 12.35 17.32
C GLU A 39 -13.04 11.02 16.56
N GLY A 40 -14.14 10.39 16.12
CA GLY A 40 -14.12 9.21 15.25
C GLY A 40 -14.31 7.87 15.96
N LEU A 41 -14.41 7.83 17.30
CA LEU A 41 -14.77 6.61 18.03
C LEU A 41 -16.22 6.21 17.65
N PRO A 42 -16.52 4.98 17.22
CA PRO A 42 -17.86 4.65 16.70
C PRO A 42 -19.00 4.93 17.68
N VAL A 43 -18.78 4.63 18.97
CA VAL A 43 -19.68 4.93 20.09
C VAL A 43 -18.83 5.23 21.32
N SER A 44 -19.18 6.28 22.08
CA SER A 44 -18.42 6.70 23.28
C SER A 44 -18.41 5.68 24.41
N HIS A 45 -19.35 4.74 24.43
CA HIS A 45 -19.41 3.69 25.43
C HIS A 45 -18.40 2.57 25.13
N VAL A 46 -17.27 2.59 25.85
CA VAL A 46 -16.18 1.60 25.78
C VAL A 46 -16.25 0.71 27.03
N GLU A 47 -16.51 -0.58 26.82
CA GLU A 47 -16.63 -1.56 27.90
C GLU A 47 -15.27 -2.14 28.27
N TRP A 48 -14.56 -2.72 27.29
CA TRP A 48 -13.28 -3.40 27.51
C TRP A 48 -12.21 -2.89 26.56
N ILE A 49 -10.97 -2.87 27.06
CA ILE A 49 -9.78 -2.50 26.30
C ILE A 49 -8.73 -3.59 26.45
N ARG A 50 -8.14 -4.02 25.32
CA ARG A 50 -6.95 -4.87 25.31
C ARG A 50 -5.98 -4.45 24.22
N SER A 51 -4.69 -4.42 24.55
CA SER A 51 -3.62 -4.31 23.57
C SER A 51 -3.31 -5.69 22.98
N SER A 52 -2.94 -5.72 21.71
CA SER A 52 -2.64 -6.95 20.96
C SER A 52 -1.14 -7.05 20.64
N SER A 53 -0.65 -8.26 20.33
CA SER A 53 0.75 -8.48 19.94
C SER A 53 1.17 -7.76 18.66
N ASP A 54 0.24 -7.46 17.77
CA ASP A 54 0.48 -6.64 16.59
C ASP A 54 0.55 -5.13 16.92
N GLY A 55 0.26 -4.73 18.15
CA GLY A 55 0.35 -3.35 18.59
C GLY A 55 -0.88 -2.49 18.25
N TYR A 56 -1.99 -3.10 17.86
CA TYR A 56 -3.29 -2.43 17.87
C TYR A 56 -3.92 -2.46 19.27
N LEU A 57 -4.78 -1.46 19.51
CA LEU A 57 -5.69 -1.44 20.65
C LEU A 57 -7.06 -1.96 20.21
N TRP A 58 -7.61 -2.90 20.96
CA TRP A 58 -8.91 -3.50 20.72
C TRP A 58 -9.90 -3.05 21.79
N LEU A 59 -11.08 -2.63 21.34
CA LEU A 59 -12.13 -2.04 22.15
C LEU A 59 -13.42 -2.83 21.96
N ALA A 60 -13.99 -3.32 23.06
CA ALA A 60 -15.38 -3.77 23.07
C ALA A 60 -16.27 -2.54 23.27
N THR A 61 -17.08 -2.20 22.28
CA THR A 61 -18.01 -1.07 22.34
C THR A 61 -19.44 -1.56 22.25
N GLY A 62 -20.40 -0.71 22.64
CA GLY A 62 -21.83 -1.00 22.43
C GLY A 62 -22.23 -1.22 20.95
N SER A 63 -21.36 -0.87 20.00
CA SER A 63 -21.61 -1.01 18.56
C SER A 63 -20.94 -2.22 17.91
N GLY A 64 -20.04 -2.91 18.61
CA GLY A 64 -19.14 -3.86 17.97
C GLY A 64 -17.76 -3.92 18.60
N LEU A 65 -16.98 -4.85 18.07
CA LEU A 65 -15.54 -4.89 18.25
C LEU A 65 -14.89 -3.80 17.39
N VAL A 66 -14.03 -2.99 17.99
CA VAL A 66 -13.34 -1.90 17.33
C VAL A 66 -11.84 -2.07 17.49
N ARG A 67 -11.09 -1.90 16.41
CA ARG A 67 -9.62 -1.86 16.40
C ARG A 67 -9.16 -0.42 16.20
N PHE A 68 -8.13 -0.02 16.94
CA PHE A 68 -7.58 1.33 16.91
C PHE A 68 -6.05 1.27 16.77
N ASP A 69 -5.49 2.14 15.93
CA ASP A 69 -4.06 2.20 15.60
C ASP A 69 -3.37 3.49 16.08
N GLY A 70 -4.03 4.22 16.96
CA GLY A 70 -3.61 5.54 17.43
C GLY A 70 -4.16 6.71 16.60
N VAL A 71 -4.70 6.45 15.40
CA VAL A 71 -5.24 7.49 14.49
C VAL A 71 -6.65 7.16 14.03
N GLU A 72 -6.89 5.95 13.53
CA GLU A 72 -8.16 5.54 12.94
C GLU A 72 -8.80 4.39 13.71
N PHE A 73 -10.13 4.46 13.86
CA PHE A 73 -10.95 3.38 14.38
C PHE A 73 -11.53 2.55 13.23
N ARG A 74 -11.40 1.23 13.30
CA ARG A 74 -12.07 0.28 12.41
C ARG A 74 -13.04 -0.60 13.21
N THR A 75 -14.32 -0.54 12.86
CA THR A 75 -15.35 -1.41 13.44
C THR A 75 -15.43 -2.72 12.66
N PHE A 76 -15.54 -3.84 13.37
CA PHE A 76 -15.83 -5.15 12.80
C PHE A 76 -17.32 -5.44 12.93
N SER A 77 -17.94 -5.85 11.83
CA SER A 77 -19.38 -6.17 11.77
C SER A 77 -19.62 -7.68 11.81
N GLY A 78 -20.85 -8.11 12.13
CA GLY A 78 -21.20 -9.54 12.22
C GLY A 78 -20.90 -10.38 10.96
N ASN A 79 -20.77 -9.78 9.78
CA ASN A 79 -20.35 -10.50 8.57
C ASN A 79 -18.84 -10.82 8.54
N GLU A 80 -18.02 -10.02 9.25
CA GLU A 80 -16.58 -10.21 9.40
C GLU A 80 -16.23 -11.05 10.64
N LEU A 81 -17.21 -11.29 11.54
CA LEU A 81 -17.07 -12.07 12.77
C LEU A 81 -17.83 -13.41 12.62
N PRO A 82 -17.17 -14.49 12.19
CA PRO A 82 -17.85 -15.72 11.82
C PRO A 82 -18.60 -16.35 13.00
N GLY A 83 -19.90 -16.62 12.83
CA GLY A 83 -20.69 -17.31 13.85
C GLY A 83 -21.21 -16.42 14.99
N TRP A 84 -21.04 -15.10 14.88
CA TRP A 84 -21.64 -14.14 15.81
C TRP A 84 -23.00 -13.65 15.32
N SER A 85 -23.98 -13.65 16.22
CA SER A 85 -25.35 -13.22 15.94
C SER A 85 -25.65 -11.80 16.44
N SER A 86 -24.77 -11.30 17.30
CA SER A 86 -24.81 -9.98 17.92
C SER A 86 -23.45 -9.30 17.79
N ASN A 87 -23.45 -7.98 17.63
CA ASN A 87 -22.23 -7.17 17.69
C ASN A 87 -21.78 -6.90 19.14
N TYR A 88 -22.49 -7.38 20.15
CA TYR A 88 -22.14 -7.13 21.55
C TYR A 88 -21.04 -8.09 22.01
N VAL A 89 -19.82 -7.57 22.10
CA VAL A 89 -18.67 -8.24 22.72
C VAL A 89 -18.85 -8.17 24.24
N GLU A 90 -18.82 -9.31 24.92
CA GLU A 90 -18.94 -9.36 26.38
C GLU A 90 -17.63 -8.99 27.07
N TYR A 91 -16.51 -9.53 26.56
CA TYR A 91 -15.16 -9.23 27.05
C TYR A 91 -14.10 -9.53 25.99
N LEU A 92 -12.93 -8.92 26.18
CA LEU A 92 -11.71 -9.14 25.41
C LEU A 92 -10.63 -9.71 26.31
N TRP A 93 -9.91 -10.69 25.82
CA TRP A 93 -8.85 -11.36 26.56
C TRP A 93 -7.60 -11.53 25.70
N ALA A 94 -6.45 -11.47 26.33
CA ALA A 94 -5.17 -11.78 25.70
C ALA A 94 -4.52 -12.89 26.52
N ASP A 95 -4.04 -13.92 25.84
CA ASP A 95 -3.35 -15.03 26.51
C ASP A 95 -1.85 -14.76 26.69
N CYS A 96 -1.12 -15.68 27.33
CA CYS A 96 0.33 -15.55 27.54
C CYS A 96 1.17 -15.56 26.25
N GLU A 97 0.58 -15.95 25.12
CA GLU A 97 1.20 -15.85 23.79
C GLU A 97 0.84 -14.50 23.10
N ASP A 98 0.20 -13.57 23.82
CA ASP A 98 -0.36 -12.30 23.33
C ASP A 98 -1.40 -12.51 22.19
N THR A 99 -2.07 -13.65 22.15
CA THR A 99 -3.19 -13.90 21.21
C THR A 99 -4.46 -13.26 21.75
N LEU A 100 -5.13 -12.47 20.92
CA LEU A 100 -6.39 -11.82 21.28
C LEU A 100 -7.58 -12.78 21.07
N TRP A 101 -8.44 -12.85 22.09
CA TRP A 101 -9.68 -13.59 22.11
C TRP A 101 -10.86 -12.65 22.38
N ALA A 102 -11.94 -12.82 21.62
CA ALA A 102 -13.18 -12.07 21.79
C ALA A 102 -14.35 -13.02 22.07
N PHE A 103 -15.25 -12.63 22.98
CA PHE A 103 -16.34 -13.50 23.45
C PHE A 103 -17.71 -12.85 23.28
N GLU A 104 -18.67 -13.60 22.73
CA GLU A 104 -20.04 -13.11 22.51
C GLU A 104 -20.99 -13.50 23.67
N ARG A 105 -21.70 -12.51 24.22
CA ARG A 105 -22.59 -12.63 25.39
C ARG A 105 -23.72 -13.66 25.24
N ARG A 106 -24.28 -13.80 24.03
CA ARG A 106 -25.51 -14.58 23.82
C ARG A 106 -25.24 -16.04 23.50
N THR A 107 -24.25 -16.30 22.67
CA THR A 107 -23.95 -17.64 22.14
C THR A 107 -22.88 -18.36 22.95
N GLY A 108 -22.02 -17.63 23.65
CA GLY A 108 -20.83 -18.18 24.30
C GLY A 108 -19.74 -18.60 23.30
N HIS A 109 -19.82 -18.16 22.04
CA HIS A 109 -18.79 -18.41 21.05
C HIS A 109 -17.56 -17.53 21.30
N ALA A 110 -16.38 -18.15 21.21
CA ALA A 110 -15.09 -17.47 21.25
C ALA A 110 -14.53 -17.34 19.83
N LEU A 111 -13.98 -16.16 19.52
CA LEU A 111 -13.22 -15.91 18.32
C LEU A 111 -11.75 -15.69 18.69
N GLN A 112 -10.88 -16.40 17.99
CA GLN A 112 -9.44 -16.17 18.03
C GLN A 112 -9.10 -15.16 16.93
N TYR A 113 -8.36 -14.11 17.29
CA TYR A 113 -7.78 -13.20 16.32
C TYR A 113 -6.44 -13.75 15.82
N ASP A 114 -6.28 -13.81 14.50
CA ASP A 114 -5.02 -14.12 13.84
C ASP A 114 -4.40 -12.83 13.29
N PRO A 115 -3.26 -12.38 13.85
CA PRO A 115 -2.56 -11.18 13.38
C PRO A 115 -2.11 -11.23 11.92
N ASP A 116 -1.76 -12.42 11.39
CA ASP A 116 -1.21 -12.57 10.04
C ASP A 116 -2.29 -12.44 8.97
N SER A 117 -3.47 -13.03 9.22
CA SER A 117 -4.63 -12.89 8.32
C SER A 117 -5.49 -11.65 8.61
N GLN A 118 -5.22 -10.94 9.72
CA GLN A 118 -6.07 -9.87 10.27
C GLN A 118 -7.55 -10.27 10.40
N GLY A 119 -7.80 -11.57 10.58
CA GLY A 119 -9.12 -12.18 10.60
C GLY A 119 -9.45 -12.82 11.94
N PHE A 120 -10.73 -13.16 12.12
CA PHE A 120 -11.20 -13.93 13.26
C PHE A 120 -11.58 -15.34 12.81
N SER A 121 -11.08 -16.36 13.51
CA SER A 121 -11.47 -17.75 13.30
C SER A 121 -12.38 -18.24 14.44
N PRO A 122 -13.52 -18.88 14.12
CA PRO A 122 -14.34 -19.51 15.13
C PRO A 122 -13.61 -20.72 15.70
N THR A 123 -13.60 -20.83 17.02
CA THR A 123 -12.95 -21.94 17.71
C THR A 123 -13.99 -22.82 18.38
N SER A 124 -14.06 -24.09 17.97
CA SER A 124 -14.98 -25.09 18.54
C SER A 124 -14.35 -25.79 19.75
N GLY A 125 -14.06 -25.04 20.81
CA GLY A 125 -13.57 -25.62 22.07
C GLY A 125 -12.53 -24.76 22.79
N ILE A 126 -12.58 -24.79 24.11
CA ILE A 126 -11.74 -23.96 25.00
C ILE A 126 -10.32 -24.53 25.15
N ALA A 127 -10.06 -25.78 24.76
CA ALA A 127 -8.70 -26.35 24.81
C ALA A 127 -7.72 -25.73 23.79
N ALA A 128 -8.20 -24.92 22.84
CA ALA A 128 -7.36 -24.14 21.94
C ALA A 128 -6.91 -22.80 22.55
N ILE A 129 -7.45 -22.43 23.72
CA ILE A 129 -7.06 -21.27 24.49
C ILE A 129 -5.78 -21.63 25.27
N SER A 130 -4.69 -20.91 25.04
CA SER A 130 -3.37 -21.27 25.58
C SER A 130 -3.33 -21.23 27.12
N SER A 131 -2.39 -21.99 27.69
CA SER A 131 -2.39 -22.50 29.06
C SER A 131 -2.02 -21.51 30.17
N CYS A 132 -1.92 -20.21 29.88
CA CYS A 132 -1.53 -19.18 30.84
C CYS A 132 -2.20 -17.82 30.56
N GLY A 133 -2.68 -17.15 31.62
CA GLY A 133 -3.24 -15.79 31.55
C GLY A 133 -4.38 -15.52 32.54
N ASP A 134 -4.66 -14.23 32.80
CA ASP A 134 -5.67 -13.76 33.75
C ASP A 134 -7.09 -13.95 33.19
N TRP A 135 -7.82 -14.98 33.62
CA TRP A 135 -9.23 -15.13 33.26
C TRP A 135 -10.14 -14.48 34.31
N PRO A 136 -10.85 -13.39 33.99
CA PRO A 136 -11.79 -12.77 34.92
C PRO A 136 -13.04 -13.66 35.10
N LEU A 137 -13.23 -14.13 36.33
CA LEU A 137 -14.11 -15.24 36.68
C LEU A 137 -15.58 -14.93 36.91
N SER A 138 -16.04 -13.69 36.67
CA SER A 138 -17.47 -13.39 36.82
C SER A 138 -18.36 -14.00 35.73
N HIS A 139 -17.80 -14.65 34.71
CA HIS A 139 -18.53 -15.11 33.52
C HIS A 139 -18.33 -16.62 33.20
N SER A 140 -18.19 -17.46 34.23
CA SER A 140 -18.09 -18.93 34.15
C SER A 140 -19.19 -19.60 33.28
N GLU A 141 -20.31 -18.91 33.05
CA GLU A 141 -21.36 -19.35 32.12
C GLU A 141 -20.89 -19.56 30.68
N VAL A 142 -19.98 -18.71 30.15
CA VAL A 142 -19.53 -18.79 28.75
C VAL A 142 -18.79 -20.09 28.49
N VAL A 143 -17.91 -20.45 29.42
CA VAL A 143 -17.12 -21.68 29.37
C VAL A 143 -18.01 -22.93 29.44
N LEU A 144 -19.03 -22.89 30.29
CA LEU A 144 -19.97 -24.00 30.46
C LEU A 144 -20.88 -24.17 29.24
N ARG A 145 -21.29 -23.11 28.52
CA ARG A 145 -22.21 -23.24 27.35
C ARG A 145 -21.60 -24.01 26.17
N GLY A 146 -20.28 -24.11 26.07
CA GLY A 146 -19.57 -24.76 24.95
C GLY A 146 -19.35 -26.27 25.07
N ARG A 147 -19.72 -26.94 26.17
CA ARG A 147 -19.49 -28.39 26.37
C ARG A 147 -20.78 -29.21 26.50
N SER A 148 -20.72 -30.49 26.12
CA SER A 148 -21.80 -31.46 26.34
C SER A 148 -22.10 -31.72 27.82
N ASP A 149 -21.10 -31.56 28.68
CA ASP A 149 -21.17 -31.86 30.12
C ASP A 149 -21.59 -30.65 30.96
N ALA A 150 -21.98 -29.54 30.29
CA ALA A 150 -22.37 -28.27 30.91
C ALA A 150 -23.40 -28.44 32.02
N ASP A 151 -24.41 -29.27 31.76
CA ASP A 151 -25.53 -29.46 32.68
C ASP A 151 -25.11 -30.26 33.92
N ALA A 152 -24.11 -31.15 33.80
CA ALA A 152 -23.56 -31.90 34.92
C ALA A 152 -22.70 -31.02 35.84
N LEU A 153 -21.89 -30.12 35.26
CA LEU A 153 -21.09 -29.15 36.02
C LEU A 153 -21.97 -28.08 36.69
N ARG A 154 -23.02 -27.63 36.01
CA ARG A 154 -24.03 -26.73 36.60
C ARG A 154 -24.79 -27.42 37.75
N ALA A 155 -25.20 -28.67 37.57
CA ALA A 155 -25.84 -29.45 38.61
C ALA A 155 -24.92 -29.71 39.82
N ALA A 156 -23.60 -29.77 39.59
CA ALA A 156 -22.58 -29.84 40.63
C ALA A 156 -22.22 -28.48 41.27
N GLY A 157 -22.92 -27.39 40.91
CA GLY A 157 -22.71 -26.06 41.47
C GLY A 157 -21.36 -25.43 41.08
N ALA A 158 -20.84 -25.71 39.88
CA ALA A 158 -19.57 -25.13 39.43
C ALA A 158 -19.64 -23.60 39.38
N ALA A 159 -18.92 -22.95 40.29
CA ALA A 159 -18.95 -21.50 40.48
C ALA A 159 -17.89 -20.78 39.61
N GLY A 160 -16.78 -21.44 39.27
CA GLY A 160 -15.70 -20.85 38.46
C GLY A 160 -14.91 -21.85 37.62
N VAL A 161 -14.28 -21.35 36.55
CA VAL A 161 -13.40 -22.13 35.66
C VAL A 161 -12.11 -21.34 35.38
N TYR A 162 -10.96 -21.97 35.56
CA TYR A 162 -9.62 -21.40 35.41
C TYR A 162 -8.71 -22.31 34.57
N VAL A 163 -7.52 -21.85 34.18
CA VAL A 163 -6.57 -22.64 33.38
C VAL A 163 -5.35 -23.03 34.25
N ARG A 164 -4.88 -24.28 34.17
CA ARG A 164 -3.69 -24.75 34.89
C ARG A 164 -2.87 -25.73 34.03
N GLY A 165 -1.74 -25.27 33.50
CA GLY A 165 -1.02 -26.02 32.46
C GLY A 165 -1.95 -26.26 31.26
N ASP A 166 -1.78 -27.37 30.54
CA ASP A 166 -2.55 -27.67 29.31
C ASP A 166 -4.00 -28.14 29.60
N SER A 167 -4.60 -27.71 30.70
CA SER A 167 -5.93 -28.16 31.11
C SER A 167 -6.72 -27.05 31.77
N LEU A 168 -7.98 -26.97 31.35
CA LEU A 168 -8.98 -26.13 31.98
C LEU A 168 -9.47 -26.82 33.25
N MET A 169 -9.66 -26.09 34.33
CA MET A 169 -10.01 -26.57 35.65
C MET A 169 -11.27 -25.86 36.13
N ALA A 170 -12.26 -26.58 36.67
CA ALA A 170 -13.43 -25.99 37.28
C ALA A 170 -13.46 -26.28 38.78
N ILE A 171 -13.94 -25.33 39.57
CA ILE A 171 -14.16 -25.51 41.01
C ILE A 171 -15.67 -25.47 41.29
N SER A 172 -16.13 -26.42 42.09
CA SER A 172 -17.49 -26.48 42.61
C SER A 172 -17.51 -26.95 44.05
N SER A 173 -18.66 -26.82 44.71
CA SER A 173 -18.94 -27.41 46.02
C SER A 173 -18.65 -28.91 46.10
N ALA A 174 -18.79 -29.63 44.99
CA ALA A 174 -18.52 -31.06 44.88
C ALA A 174 -17.03 -31.39 44.70
N GLY A 175 -16.22 -30.45 44.20
CA GLY A 175 -14.81 -30.73 43.96
C GLY A 175 -14.11 -29.81 42.95
N LEU A 176 -12.82 -30.08 42.79
CA LEU A 176 -12.02 -29.57 41.69
C LEU A 176 -12.09 -30.54 40.51
N PHE A 177 -12.49 -30.04 39.35
CA PHE A 177 -12.64 -30.79 38.10
C PHE A 177 -11.60 -30.33 37.08
N GLN A 178 -11.13 -31.24 36.25
CA GLN A 178 -10.32 -30.99 35.07
C GLN A 178 -11.17 -31.23 33.84
N LEU A 179 -11.21 -30.22 32.99
CA LEU A 179 -11.93 -30.17 31.74
C LEU A 179 -10.92 -30.44 30.62
N THR A 180 -11.01 -31.63 30.03
CA THR A 180 -10.26 -32.04 28.82
C THR A 180 -11.22 -32.14 27.65
N ASP A 181 -10.79 -32.09 26.38
CA ASP A 181 -11.71 -32.11 25.22
C ASP A 181 -12.79 -33.20 25.23
N GLN A 182 -12.47 -34.38 25.78
CA GLN A 182 -13.36 -35.55 25.72
C GLN A 182 -14.17 -35.81 26.99
N GLN A 183 -13.74 -35.31 28.15
CA GLN A 183 -14.39 -35.62 29.43
C GLN A 183 -14.13 -34.57 30.50
N THR A 184 -15.04 -34.52 31.48
CA THR A 184 -14.89 -33.80 32.75
C THR A 184 -14.43 -34.80 33.82
N VAL A 185 -13.22 -34.62 34.35
CA VAL A 185 -12.62 -35.52 35.34
C VAL A 185 -12.61 -34.83 36.69
N LEU A 186 -13.18 -35.44 37.72
CA LEU A 186 -13.03 -34.96 39.10
C LEU A 186 -11.58 -35.21 39.55
N VAL A 187 -10.80 -34.14 39.72
CA VAL A 187 -9.41 -34.19 40.20
C VAL A 187 -9.37 -34.38 41.71
N LYS A 188 -10.26 -33.70 42.43
CA LYS A 188 -10.35 -33.81 43.88
C LYS A 188 -11.78 -33.56 44.35
N ALA A 189 -12.39 -34.53 45.03
CA ALA A 189 -13.62 -34.28 45.78
C ALA A 189 -13.31 -33.36 46.97
N LEU A 190 -14.15 -32.34 47.17
CA LEU A 190 -14.02 -31.43 48.31
C LEU A 190 -15.05 -31.81 49.36
N SER A 191 -14.65 -31.84 50.63
CA SER A 191 -15.61 -31.94 51.72
C SER A 191 -16.25 -30.57 51.96
N PRO A 192 -17.48 -30.51 52.52
CA PRO A 192 -18.13 -29.25 52.87
C PRO A 192 -17.30 -28.38 53.84
N ASP A 193 -16.39 -29.00 54.58
CA ASP A 193 -15.45 -28.31 55.49
C ASP A 193 -14.21 -27.75 54.74
N GLU A 194 -13.85 -28.32 53.59
CA GLU A 194 -12.67 -27.96 52.79
C GLU A 194 -12.95 -26.89 51.73
N ALA A 195 -14.16 -26.77 51.20
CA ALA A 195 -14.53 -25.72 50.25
C ALA A 195 -16.01 -25.32 50.40
N PRO A 196 -16.35 -24.02 50.41
CA PRO A 196 -17.74 -23.58 50.53
C PRO A 196 -18.54 -23.80 49.24
N ASP A 197 -19.87 -23.74 49.35
CA ASP A 197 -20.79 -24.06 48.25
C ASP A 197 -20.66 -23.10 47.05
N ASP A 198 -20.15 -21.88 47.27
CA ASP A 198 -20.05 -20.80 46.29
C ASP A 198 -18.59 -20.37 45.96
N ALA A 199 -17.63 -21.31 46.01
CA ALA A 199 -16.22 -20.99 45.80
C ALA A 199 -15.86 -20.61 44.34
N LEU A 200 -15.51 -19.34 44.11
CA LEU A 200 -14.93 -18.83 42.86
C LEU A 200 -13.40 -18.98 42.88
N GLY A 201 -12.80 -19.73 41.96
CA GLY A 201 -11.35 -20.02 41.93
C GLY A 201 -10.59 -19.27 40.83
N ILE A 202 -9.50 -18.59 41.19
CA ILE A 202 -8.60 -17.73 40.39
C ILE A 202 -7.22 -18.40 40.28
N VAL A 203 -6.52 -18.24 39.14
CA VAL A 203 -5.13 -18.69 38.98
C VAL A 203 -4.18 -17.53 38.74
N THR A 204 -3.00 -17.60 39.37
CA THR A 204 -1.91 -16.64 39.19
C THR A 204 -0.84 -17.14 38.20
N ALA A 205 0.10 -16.25 37.84
CA ALA A 205 1.20 -16.51 36.91
C ALA A 205 2.17 -17.65 37.29
N GLU A 206 1.98 -18.33 38.43
CA GLU A 206 2.77 -19.48 38.87
C GLU A 206 1.94 -20.75 39.06
N GLY A 207 0.67 -20.75 38.64
CA GLY A 207 -0.22 -21.92 38.76
C GLY A 207 -0.78 -22.15 40.16
N GLU A 208 -0.66 -21.15 41.05
CA GLU A 208 -1.29 -21.10 42.37
C GLU A 208 -2.77 -20.74 42.22
N VAL A 209 -3.64 -21.46 42.94
CA VAL A 209 -5.09 -21.28 42.82
C VAL A 209 -5.59 -20.53 44.05
N TRP A 210 -6.03 -19.29 43.87
CA TRP A 210 -6.74 -18.52 44.89
C TRP A 210 -8.22 -18.77 44.78
N TYR A 211 -8.98 -18.61 45.87
CA TYR A 211 -10.42 -18.73 45.81
C TYR A 211 -11.10 -17.71 46.71
N GLN A 212 -12.30 -17.30 46.30
CA GLN A 212 -13.19 -16.45 47.04
C GLN A 212 -14.49 -17.21 47.33
N ALA A 213 -14.91 -17.25 48.59
CA ALA A 213 -16.11 -17.98 49.00
C ALA A 213 -16.64 -17.46 50.35
N ASP A 214 -17.93 -17.15 50.50
CA ASP A 214 -18.55 -16.71 51.76
C ASP A 214 -17.78 -15.57 52.49
N GLY A 215 -17.28 -14.59 51.73
CA GLY A 215 -16.48 -13.47 52.26
C GLY A 215 -15.06 -13.88 52.70
N TRP A 216 -14.65 -15.13 52.48
CA TRP A 216 -13.28 -15.58 52.63
C TRP A 216 -12.51 -15.50 51.33
N LEU A 217 -11.27 -15.04 51.43
CA LEU A 217 -10.23 -15.23 50.45
C LEU A 217 -9.28 -16.32 50.96
N GLY A 218 -8.93 -17.26 50.10
CA GLY A 218 -8.00 -18.31 50.42
C GLY A 218 -7.18 -18.78 49.22
N ARG A 219 -6.28 -19.73 49.47
CA ARG A 219 -5.35 -20.30 48.49
C ARG A 219 -5.33 -21.81 48.58
N TRP A 220 -5.16 -22.48 47.46
CA TRP A 220 -4.96 -23.92 47.36
C TRP A 220 -3.50 -24.26 47.11
N ASP A 221 -2.89 -25.01 48.02
CA ASP A 221 -1.47 -25.40 47.96
C ASP A 221 -1.20 -26.69 47.14
N GLY A 222 -2.19 -27.13 46.34
CA GLY A 222 -2.16 -28.40 45.63
C GLY A 222 -2.73 -29.59 46.42
N ARG A 223 -2.98 -29.45 47.72
CA ARG A 223 -3.57 -30.50 48.57
C ARG A 223 -4.77 -30.02 49.39
N ARG A 224 -4.76 -28.82 49.94
CA ARG A 224 -5.82 -28.25 50.80
C ARG A 224 -6.05 -26.78 50.49
N PHE A 225 -7.26 -26.31 50.78
CA PHE A 225 -7.59 -24.90 50.76
C PHE A 225 -7.24 -24.27 52.11
N HIS A 226 -6.40 -23.24 52.07
CA HIS A 226 -6.02 -22.40 53.20
C HIS A 226 -6.85 -21.13 53.17
N ARG A 227 -7.56 -20.84 54.27
CA ARG A 227 -8.26 -19.58 54.45
C ARG A 227 -7.25 -18.52 54.88
N ILE A 228 -7.15 -17.43 54.12
CA ILE A 228 -6.15 -16.37 54.35
C ILE A 228 -6.81 -15.17 55.03
N LEU A 229 -7.90 -14.67 54.47
CA LEU A 229 -8.56 -13.45 54.93
C LEU A 229 -10.07 -13.65 54.98
N ARG A 230 -10.70 -13.21 56.06
CA ARG A 230 -12.15 -13.02 56.12
C ARG A 230 -12.45 -11.53 56.03
N SER A 231 -13.24 -11.14 55.04
CA SER A 231 -13.82 -9.82 54.96
C SER A 231 -15.23 -9.82 55.54
N GLU A 232 -15.59 -8.73 56.24
CA GLU A 232 -16.98 -8.51 56.69
C GLU A 232 -17.89 -8.02 55.56
N SER A 233 -17.29 -7.58 54.43
CA SER A 233 -17.98 -7.15 53.21
C SER A 233 -17.69 -8.12 52.06
N GLU A 234 -18.61 -8.24 51.09
CA GLU A 234 -18.38 -9.06 49.89
C GLU A 234 -17.16 -8.55 49.11
N LEU A 235 -16.19 -9.43 48.88
CA LEU A 235 -15.06 -9.14 48.00
C LEU A 235 -15.59 -9.02 46.56
N SER A 236 -15.17 -8.00 45.81
CA SER A 236 -15.83 -7.62 44.55
C SER A 236 -14.96 -7.80 43.31
N THR A 237 -13.70 -7.34 43.37
CA THR A 237 -12.78 -7.27 42.23
C THR A 237 -11.37 -7.55 42.71
N TRP A 238 -10.55 -8.09 41.81
CA TRP A 238 -9.17 -8.49 42.09
C TRP A 238 -8.29 -8.27 40.86
N SER A 239 -6.99 -8.19 41.08
CA SER A 239 -5.99 -8.13 40.01
C SER A 239 -4.71 -8.83 40.45
N LEU A 240 -4.01 -9.43 39.51
CA LEU A 240 -2.77 -10.13 39.75
C LEU A 240 -1.65 -9.17 40.19
N ALA A 241 -0.78 -9.63 41.06
CA ALA A 241 0.46 -8.97 41.42
C ALA A 241 1.62 -9.98 41.39
N SER A 242 2.87 -9.49 41.40
CA SER A 242 4.06 -10.32 41.25
C SER A 242 4.19 -11.46 42.28
N GLU A 243 3.76 -11.26 43.53
CA GLU A 243 3.89 -12.25 44.64
C GLU A 243 2.57 -12.47 45.39
N GLY A 244 1.42 -12.18 44.77
CA GLY A 244 0.12 -12.23 45.44
C GLY A 244 -1.04 -11.72 44.58
N ILE A 245 -2.13 -11.31 45.24
CA ILE A 245 -3.30 -10.73 44.57
C ILE A 245 -3.77 -9.46 45.29
N HIS A 246 -4.10 -8.43 44.50
CA HIS A 246 -4.84 -7.29 45.00
C HIS A 246 -6.33 -7.63 45.02
N VAL A 247 -7.03 -7.31 46.11
CA VAL A 247 -8.47 -7.56 46.28
C VAL A 247 -9.16 -6.35 46.88
N SER A 248 -10.33 -6.01 46.36
CA SER A 248 -11.20 -4.96 46.91
C SER A 248 -12.42 -5.57 47.60
N ASP A 249 -12.67 -5.17 48.85
CA ASP A 249 -13.93 -5.45 49.56
C ASP A 249 -15.02 -4.38 49.31
N GLY A 250 -14.77 -3.49 48.35
CA GLY A 250 -15.60 -2.34 48.01
C GLY A 250 -15.32 -1.10 48.86
N ARG A 251 -14.71 -1.23 50.05
CA ARG A 251 -14.40 -0.12 50.97
C ARG A 251 -12.91 0.00 51.30
N SER A 252 -12.15 -1.06 51.07
CA SER A 252 -10.72 -1.20 51.32
C SER A 252 -10.04 -1.97 50.20
N LEU A 253 -8.76 -1.65 50.01
CA LEU A 253 -7.89 -2.38 49.09
C LEU A 253 -6.88 -3.18 49.91
N LEU A 254 -6.85 -4.48 49.64
CA LEU A 254 -6.04 -5.45 50.35
C LEU A 254 -5.07 -6.11 49.38
N TYR A 255 -3.88 -6.44 49.87
CA TYR A 255 -2.89 -7.24 49.16
C TYR A 255 -2.74 -8.55 49.91
N ALA A 256 -3.24 -9.64 49.31
CA ALA A 256 -3.12 -10.96 49.88
C ALA A 256 -1.87 -11.65 49.34
N HIS A 257 -1.05 -12.14 50.26
CA HIS A 257 0.18 -12.88 50.01
C HIS A 257 0.09 -14.27 50.66
N GLU A 258 1.12 -15.10 50.51
CA GLU A 258 1.05 -16.53 50.89
C GLU A 258 0.59 -16.81 52.33
N THR A 259 0.99 -15.96 53.28
CA THR A 259 0.81 -16.16 54.72
C THR A 259 -0.22 -15.23 55.36
N GLY A 260 -0.82 -14.31 54.61
CA GLY A 260 -1.65 -13.26 55.19
C GLY A 260 -2.15 -12.24 54.16
N ALA A 261 -2.80 -11.19 54.65
CA ALA A 261 -3.23 -10.07 53.83
C ALA A 261 -2.90 -8.76 54.54
N ASP A 262 -2.30 -7.84 53.79
CA ASP A 262 -1.97 -6.51 54.25
C ASP A 262 -2.97 -5.50 53.68
N THR A 263 -3.37 -4.53 54.48
CA THR A 263 -4.17 -3.42 53.99
C THR A 263 -3.28 -2.47 53.20
N VAL A 264 -3.47 -2.41 51.88
CA VAL A 264 -2.75 -1.48 51.00
C VAL A 264 -3.31 -0.07 51.16
N LEU A 265 -4.63 0.03 51.33
CA LEU A 265 -5.30 1.31 51.47
C LEU A 265 -6.53 1.16 52.37
N SER A 266 -6.56 1.94 53.45
CA SER A 266 -7.55 1.86 54.54
C SER A 266 -8.45 3.08 54.69
N ALA A 267 -8.12 4.20 54.02
CA ALA A 267 -8.82 5.47 54.15
C ALA A 267 -9.08 6.11 52.78
N PHE A 268 -10.31 6.54 52.57
CA PHE A 268 -10.86 6.90 51.27
C PHE A 268 -11.86 8.07 51.39
N PRO A 269 -12.15 8.79 50.28
CA PRO A 269 -13.36 9.60 50.16
C PRO A 269 -14.58 8.91 50.83
N PRO A 270 -15.22 9.54 51.83
CA PRO A 270 -16.29 8.89 52.59
C PRO A 270 -17.45 8.47 51.70
N GLY A 271 -17.82 7.18 51.75
CA GLY A 271 -19.00 6.65 51.04
C GLY A 271 -18.76 6.14 49.63
N SER A 272 -17.54 6.25 49.08
CA SER A 272 -17.22 5.73 47.75
C SER A 272 -17.00 4.21 47.74
N LEU A 273 -17.36 3.57 46.62
CA LEU A 273 -17.10 2.15 46.36
C LEU A 273 -15.91 1.99 45.41
N TYR A 274 -15.00 1.06 45.72
CA TYR A 274 -13.75 0.86 44.98
C TYR A 274 -13.76 -0.45 44.20
N ARG A 275 -13.26 -0.39 42.97
CA ARG A 275 -13.05 -1.57 42.12
C ARG A 275 -11.67 -1.53 41.49
N ILE A 276 -10.96 -2.64 41.56
CA ILE A 276 -9.69 -2.80 40.84
C ILE A 276 -10.04 -3.08 39.38
N LEU A 277 -9.38 -2.37 38.47
CA LEU A 277 -9.58 -2.51 37.03
C LEU A 277 -8.42 -3.25 36.36
N ALA A 278 -7.18 -2.99 36.79
CA ALA A 278 -5.97 -3.60 36.26
C ALA A 278 -4.80 -3.39 37.24
N THR A 279 -3.70 -4.11 37.03
CA THR A 279 -2.38 -3.78 37.59
C THR A 279 -1.49 -3.33 36.43
N ASP A 280 -0.74 -2.23 36.58
CA ASP A 280 0.23 -1.79 35.57
C ASP A 280 1.55 -2.59 35.65
N ARG A 281 2.45 -2.34 34.69
CA ARG A 281 3.78 -2.98 34.63
C ARG A 281 4.69 -2.67 35.82
N GLU A 282 4.40 -1.60 36.56
CA GLU A 282 5.08 -1.23 37.80
C GLU A 282 4.46 -1.93 39.03
N ASN A 283 3.53 -2.86 38.82
CA ASN A 283 2.81 -3.61 39.84
C ASN A 283 1.91 -2.72 40.72
N ARG A 284 1.44 -1.57 40.18
CA ARG A 284 0.52 -0.67 40.87
C ARG A 284 -0.92 -1.00 40.48
N PRO A 285 -1.83 -1.21 41.44
CA PRO A 285 -3.22 -1.48 41.13
C PRO A 285 -3.94 -0.19 40.74
N TRP A 286 -4.51 -0.19 39.55
CA TRP A 286 -5.42 0.83 39.04
C TRP A 286 -6.82 0.57 39.55
N VAL A 287 -7.40 1.57 40.19
CA VAL A 287 -8.69 1.51 40.86
C VAL A 287 -9.65 2.56 40.33
N ARG A 288 -10.88 2.14 40.11
CA ARG A 288 -12.03 3.03 40.00
C ARG A 288 -12.63 3.27 41.37
N PHE A 289 -13.16 4.46 41.56
CA PHE A 289 -13.95 4.80 42.73
C PHE A 289 -15.22 5.54 42.35
N ASP A 290 -16.35 5.03 42.82
CA ASP A 290 -17.67 5.60 42.53
C ASP A 290 -18.07 6.62 43.58
N PHE A 291 -18.52 7.79 43.14
CA PHE A 291 -18.99 8.82 44.05
C PHE A 291 -20.45 8.57 44.47
N PRO A 292 -20.83 8.89 45.72
CA PRO A 292 -22.21 8.73 46.20
C PRO A 292 -23.25 9.53 45.40
N ASP A 293 -22.85 10.67 44.82
CA ASP A 293 -23.68 11.55 44.00
C ASP A 293 -23.70 11.14 42.51
N GLY A 294 -23.06 10.02 42.17
CA GLY A 294 -22.96 9.48 40.82
C GLY A 294 -21.69 9.94 40.08
N GLY A 295 -21.22 9.10 39.17
CA GLY A 295 -19.95 9.29 38.49
C GLY A 295 -18.81 8.48 39.11
N SER A 296 -17.71 8.40 38.37
CA SER A 296 -16.53 7.64 38.79
C SER A 296 -15.27 8.46 38.65
N GLY A 297 -14.38 8.33 39.62
CA GLY A 297 -12.97 8.69 39.47
C GLY A 297 -12.11 7.45 39.19
N ILE A 298 -10.89 7.70 38.77
CA ILE A 298 -9.86 6.69 38.52
C ILE A 298 -8.56 7.12 39.22
N GLY A 299 -7.77 6.16 39.66
CA GLY A 299 -6.44 6.40 40.18
C GLY A 299 -5.64 5.11 40.27
N PHE A 300 -4.41 5.20 40.75
CA PHE A 300 -3.59 4.04 41.07
C PHE A 300 -3.08 4.15 42.49
N VAL A 301 -2.74 3.02 43.10
CA VAL A 301 -2.21 3.00 44.47
C VAL A 301 -0.69 2.87 44.43
N GLU A 302 -0.03 3.80 45.11
CA GLU A 302 1.43 3.87 45.20
C GLU A 302 1.80 4.27 46.62
N ASP A 303 2.76 3.57 47.24
CA ASP A 303 3.20 3.78 48.63
C ASP A 303 2.04 3.83 49.64
N GLY A 304 1.03 2.97 49.45
CA GLY A 304 -0.16 2.90 50.31
C GLY A 304 -1.07 4.13 50.24
N ARG A 305 -0.98 4.93 49.17
CA ARG A 305 -1.82 6.11 48.92
C ARG A 305 -2.47 6.03 47.55
N LEU A 306 -3.73 6.42 47.46
CA LEU A 306 -4.41 6.61 46.19
C LEU A 306 -3.93 7.89 45.51
N ARG A 307 -3.37 7.75 44.31
CA ARG A 307 -3.08 8.83 43.38
C ARG A 307 -4.26 8.94 42.41
N THR A 308 -5.13 9.93 42.58
CA THR A 308 -6.34 10.14 41.76
C THR A 308 -6.04 10.91 40.48
N VAL A 309 -6.39 10.36 39.32
CA VAL A 309 -6.23 11.01 38.02
C VAL A 309 -7.50 11.78 37.65
N ASP A 310 -7.36 13.08 37.42
CA ASP A 310 -8.43 13.90 36.87
C ASP A 310 -8.46 13.76 35.34
N LEU A 311 -9.54 13.19 34.81
CA LEU A 311 -9.75 13.01 33.37
C LEU A 311 -10.18 14.30 32.65
N GLY A 312 -10.34 15.42 33.37
CA GLY A 312 -10.77 16.72 32.83
C GLY A 312 -12.26 16.80 32.49
N VAL A 313 -12.97 15.68 32.58
CA VAL A 313 -14.42 15.58 32.36
C VAL A 313 -15.04 14.70 33.44
N ARG A 314 -16.28 15.00 33.81
CA ARG A 314 -17.05 14.11 34.70
C ARG A 314 -17.45 12.87 33.92
N VAL A 315 -16.88 11.73 34.30
CA VAL A 315 -17.19 10.42 33.74
C VAL A 315 -18.27 9.76 34.58
N GLY A 316 -19.27 9.15 33.93
CA GLY A 316 -20.34 8.47 34.65
C GLY A 316 -19.87 7.13 35.20
N THR A 317 -19.11 6.37 34.42
CA THR A 317 -18.60 5.05 34.81
C THR A 317 -17.33 4.70 34.04
N VAL A 318 -16.24 4.44 34.76
CA VAL A 318 -15.00 3.87 34.19
C VAL A 318 -15.12 2.35 34.14
N ASN A 319 -14.99 1.76 32.95
CA ASN A 319 -15.28 0.33 32.74
C ASN A 319 -14.02 -0.52 32.73
N SER A 320 -12.94 -0.04 32.12
CA SER A 320 -11.71 -0.82 31.95
C SER A 320 -10.46 0.04 31.86
N VAL A 321 -9.33 -0.57 32.20
CA VAL A 321 -7.99 -0.01 32.07
C VAL A 321 -7.10 -1.03 31.38
N ALA A 322 -6.23 -0.57 30.49
CA ALA A 322 -5.20 -1.39 29.87
C ALA A 322 -3.93 -0.57 29.64
N GLU A 323 -2.76 -1.16 29.82
CA GLU A 323 -1.49 -0.55 29.46
C GLU A 323 -1.02 -1.07 28.10
N ASP A 324 -0.49 -0.20 27.25
CA ASP A 324 0.12 -0.61 25.99
C ASP A 324 1.63 -0.89 26.12
N ARG A 325 2.27 -1.25 25.01
CA ARG A 325 3.69 -1.61 25.01
C ARG A 325 4.62 -0.44 25.27
N GLU A 326 4.18 0.79 25.04
CA GLU A 326 4.93 2.03 25.26
C GLU A 326 4.72 2.59 26.68
N GLY A 327 3.86 1.96 27.50
CA GLY A 327 3.53 2.42 28.86
C GLY A 327 2.40 3.45 28.90
N THR A 328 1.66 3.65 27.80
CA THR A 328 0.45 4.48 27.83
C THR A 328 -0.67 3.70 28.51
N VAL A 329 -1.32 4.34 29.48
CA VAL A 329 -2.48 3.77 30.16
C VAL A 329 -3.75 4.22 29.45
N TRP A 330 -4.49 3.27 28.92
CA TRP A 330 -5.76 3.45 28.23
C TRP A 330 -6.92 3.20 29.18
N VAL A 331 -7.88 4.12 29.21
CA VAL A 331 -9.05 4.07 30.09
C VAL A 331 -10.32 4.08 29.24
N GLY A 332 -11.14 3.05 29.40
CA GLY A 332 -12.44 2.92 28.73
C GLY A 332 -13.55 3.32 29.67
N SER A 333 -14.48 4.14 29.20
CA SER A 333 -15.61 4.60 30.00
C SER A 333 -16.88 4.78 29.18
N ASP A 334 -17.95 5.21 29.84
CA ASP A 334 -19.18 5.67 29.20
C ASP A 334 -19.03 7.01 28.46
N ALA A 335 -17.98 7.77 28.79
CA ALA A 335 -17.67 9.07 28.21
C ALA A 335 -16.67 9.00 27.05
N GLY A 336 -16.11 7.83 26.72
CA GLY A 336 -15.17 7.66 25.62
C GLY A 336 -13.95 6.82 25.99
N LEU A 337 -12.92 6.97 25.16
CA LEU A 337 -11.59 6.39 25.36
C LEU A 337 -10.62 7.50 25.80
N PHE A 338 -9.84 7.25 26.86
CA PHE A 338 -8.79 8.15 27.30
C PHE A 338 -7.43 7.47 27.18
N ALA A 339 -6.41 8.24 26.78
CA ALA A 339 -5.00 7.83 26.85
C ALA A 339 -4.29 8.73 27.85
N LEU A 340 -3.78 8.13 28.91
CA LEU A 340 -2.99 8.75 29.96
C LEU A 340 -1.51 8.42 29.69
N ARG A 341 -0.70 9.44 29.43
CA ARG A 341 0.76 9.26 29.27
C ARG A 341 1.48 10.13 30.24
N HIS A 342 2.65 9.71 30.69
CA HIS A 342 3.45 10.58 31.52
C HIS A 342 3.81 11.88 30.78
N SER A 343 3.40 13.02 31.35
CA SER A 343 3.77 14.34 30.87
C SER A 343 5.11 14.72 31.50
N PRO A 344 6.13 15.06 30.71
CA PRO A 344 7.37 15.64 31.24
C PRO A 344 7.17 17.09 31.75
N PHE A 345 5.98 17.67 31.52
CA PHE A 345 5.65 19.05 31.83
C PHE A 345 4.73 19.16 33.04
N GLU A 346 5.09 20.05 33.95
CA GLU A 346 4.21 20.58 34.99
C GLU A 346 3.54 21.84 34.42
N LEU A 347 2.21 21.91 34.48
CA LEU A 347 1.41 23.00 33.92
C LEU A 347 0.60 23.69 35.03
N PRO A 348 1.21 24.59 35.82
CA PRO A 348 0.56 25.17 36.98
C PRO A 348 -0.64 26.02 36.56
N ALA A 349 -1.81 25.72 37.14
CA ALA A 349 -3.01 26.52 36.91
C ALA A 349 -2.83 27.92 37.53
N LEU A 350 -2.93 28.97 36.71
CA LEU A 350 -2.81 30.35 37.18
C LEU A 350 -4.16 30.96 37.58
N VAL A 351 -5.28 30.46 37.07
CA VAL A 351 -6.64 30.98 37.31
C VAL A 351 -7.60 29.82 37.57
N GLU A 352 -8.55 30.00 38.51
CA GLU A 352 -9.58 29.00 38.82
C GLU A 352 -10.65 28.90 37.73
N ASP A 353 -11.03 30.01 37.11
CA ASP A 353 -11.93 30.06 35.96
C ASP A 353 -11.13 29.83 34.66
N SER A 354 -11.21 28.63 34.08
CA SER A 354 -10.77 28.09 32.75
C SER A 354 -10.01 28.93 31.68
N ARG A 355 -9.96 30.26 31.75
CA ARG A 355 -9.14 31.13 30.93
C ARG A 355 -7.70 31.19 31.47
N GLU A 356 -6.80 30.51 30.79
CA GLU A 356 -5.37 30.60 31.09
C GLU A 356 -4.78 31.92 30.56
N PRO A 357 -4.07 32.69 31.41
CA PRO A 357 -3.52 33.97 31.00
C PRO A 357 -2.24 33.78 30.18
N LEU A 358 -2.02 34.72 29.27
CA LEU A 358 -0.77 34.81 28.50
C LEU A 358 0.36 35.26 29.43
N VAL A 359 1.38 34.40 29.61
CA VAL A 359 2.50 34.63 30.54
C VAL A 359 3.64 35.36 29.84
N LYS A 360 3.96 36.58 30.30
CA LYS A 360 4.99 37.45 29.73
C LYS A 360 6.32 37.42 30.46
N ALA A 361 6.28 37.20 31.77
CA ALA A 361 7.47 37.27 32.60
C ALA A 361 7.41 36.22 33.71
N VAL A 362 8.54 35.61 34.02
CA VAL A 362 8.66 34.65 35.12
C VAL A 362 9.95 34.97 35.89
N ALA A 363 9.87 34.98 37.21
CA ALA A 363 11.04 35.11 38.07
C ALA A 363 10.83 34.31 39.36
N GLU A 364 11.91 33.73 39.87
CA GLU A 364 11.89 33.06 41.18
C GLU A 364 12.15 34.10 42.27
N VAL A 365 11.26 34.17 43.27
CA VAL A 365 11.41 35.07 44.43
C VAL A 365 12.28 34.42 45.49
N ARG A 366 12.05 33.11 45.68
CA ARG A 366 12.69 32.21 46.64
C ARG A 366 12.61 30.78 46.10
N PRO A 367 13.45 29.86 46.57
CA PRO A 367 13.37 28.44 46.25
C PRO A 367 11.94 27.90 46.21
N GLY A 368 11.44 27.60 45.01
CA GLY A 368 10.10 27.03 44.77
C GLY A 368 8.91 28.00 44.80
N VAL A 369 9.15 29.31 44.90
CA VAL A 369 8.13 30.36 44.85
C VAL A 369 8.39 31.28 43.67
N LEU A 370 7.47 31.28 42.69
CA LEU A 370 7.59 32.06 41.47
C LEU A 370 6.65 33.26 41.49
N LEU A 371 7.12 34.36 40.90
CA LEU A 371 6.29 35.46 40.46
C LEU A 371 6.09 35.33 38.95
N VAL A 372 4.83 35.36 38.51
CA VAL A 372 4.44 35.19 37.10
C VAL A 372 3.69 36.43 36.63
N GLY A 373 4.29 37.18 35.72
CA GLY A 373 3.70 38.36 35.09
C GLY A 373 2.92 38.01 33.83
N THR A 374 1.71 38.56 33.70
CA THR A 374 0.80 38.28 32.58
C THR A 374 0.45 39.54 31.80
N TRP A 375 -0.18 39.36 30.64
CA TRP A 375 -0.55 40.47 29.75
C TRP A 375 -1.81 41.24 30.19
N GLU A 376 -2.77 40.57 30.82
CA GLU A 376 -4.06 41.16 31.19
C GLU A 376 -4.38 41.13 32.68
N ASP A 377 -3.72 40.27 33.46
CA ASP A 377 -4.14 39.96 34.82
C ASP A 377 -3.20 40.47 35.92
N GLY A 378 -2.10 41.13 35.56
CA GLY A 378 -1.08 41.61 36.48
C GLY A 378 -0.07 40.52 36.81
N ILE A 379 0.12 40.24 38.11
CA ILE A 379 1.06 39.23 38.59
C ILE A 379 0.33 38.11 39.36
N TYR A 380 0.90 36.92 39.30
CA TYR A 380 0.54 35.77 40.10
C TYR A 380 1.72 35.36 40.96
N LEU A 381 1.44 35.00 42.21
CA LEU A 381 2.39 34.33 43.09
C LEU A 381 2.08 32.84 43.05
N LEU A 382 3.05 32.03 42.63
CA LEU A 382 2.94 30.58 42.54
C LEU A 382 3.83 29.94 43.62
N SER A 383 3.26 29.03 44.40
CA SER A 383 3.98 28.25 45.42
C SER A 383 3.48 26.80 45.36
N GLY A 384 4.26 25.92 44.74
CA GLY A 384 3.77 24.58 44.36
C GLY A 384 2.56 24.70 43.41
N ASN A 385 1.47 23.99 43.72
CA ASN A 385 0.23 24.04 42.93
C ASN A 385 -0.74 25.16 43.31
N GLN A 386 -0.38 25.99 44.29
CA GLN A 386 -1.20 27.12 44.67
C GLN A 386 -0.77 28.35 43.89
N SER A 387 -1.70 28.92 43.12
CA SER A 387 -1.55 30.22 42.50
C SER A 387 -2.45 31.24 43.20
N GLN A 388 -1.89 32.42 43.44
CA GLN A 388 -2.63 33.54 43.98
C GLN A 388 -2.44 34.74 43.06
N ARG A 389 -3.54 35.27 42.52
CA ARG A 389 -3.50 36.55 41.80
C ARG A 389 -3.20 37.67 42.78
N VAL A 390 -2.22 38.51 42.42
CA VAL A 390 -1.86 39.69 43.21
C VAL A 390 -2.12 40.95 42.39
N ALA A 391 -3.16 41.69 42.78
CA ALA A 391 -3.49 42.94 42.13
C ALA A 391 -2.44 44.02 42.44
N LEU A 392 -1.92 44.64 41.39
CA LEU A 392 -1.06 45.82 41.46
C LEU A 392 -1.87 47.05 41.01
N ALA A 393 -1.73 48.17 41.72
CA ALA A 393 -2.42 49.39 41.35
C ALA A 393 -1.93 49.89 39.97
N ASN A 394 -2.85 50.07 39.04
CA ASN A 394 -2.62 50.57 37.67
C ASN A 394 -1.81 49.67 36.72
N ILE A 395 -1.26 48.54 37.16
CA ILE A 395 -0.52 47.60 36.30
C ILE A 395 -1.40 46.37 36.01
N THR A 396 -1.95 46.31 34.80
CA THR A 396 -2.64 45.11 34.29
C THR A 396 -1.72 44.23 33.46
N MET A 397 -0.71 44.84 32.84
CA MET A 397 0.18 44.19 31.90
C MET A 397 1.61 44.27 32.40
N VAL A 398 2.25 43.12 32.54
CA VAL A 398 3.62 42.98 33.01
C VAL A 398 4.52 42.63 31.83
N PHE A 399 5.56 43.43 31.62
CA PHE A 399 6.54 43.22 30.55
C PHE A 399 7.75 42.41 31.01
N GLY A 400 8.14 42.51 32.28
CA GLY A 400 9.33 41.87 32.82
C GLY A 400 9.34 41.84 34.35
N LEU A 401 10.14 40.93 34.88
CA LEU A 401 10.39 40.75 36.31
C LEU A 401 11.90 40.68 36.48
N VAL A 402 12.45 41.54 37.34
CA VAL A 402 13.90 41.69 37.50
C VAL A 402 14.26 41.56 38.96
N GLU A 403 15.10 40.60 39.29
CA GLU A 403 15.63 40.42 40.64
C GLU A 403 16.59 41.57 40.98
N THR A 404 16.35 42.22 42.12
CA THR A 404 17.20 43.33 42.61
C THR A 404 17.93 43.00 43.89
N GLY A 405 17.48 41.97 44.60
CA GLY A 405 18.03 41.53 45.87
C GLY A 405 17.27 40.32 46.40
N PRO A 406 17.65 39.80 47.57
CA PRO A 406 16.99 38.65 48.18
C PRO A 406 15.50 38.91 48.39
N GLU A 407 14.64 38.18 47.68
CA GLU A 407 13.17 38.33 47.67
C GLU A 407 12.64 39.66 47.12
N GLU A 408 13.51 40.52 46.58
CA GLU A 408 13.14 41.82 46.01
C GLU A 408 13.12 41.74 44.49
N ILE A 409 11.96 42.00 43.89
CA ILE A 409 11.74 41.95 42.45
C ILE A 409 11.14 43.26 41.96
N LEU A 410 11.72 43.83 40.91
CA LEU A 410 11.11 44.90 40.14
C LEU A 410 10.09 44.34 39.14
N VAL A 411 8.84 44.74 39.29
CA VAL A 411 7.76 44.43 38.37
C VAL A 411 7.64 45.54 37.33
N LEU A 412 8.06 45.27 36.10
CA LEU A 412 8.02 46.20 34.98
C LEU A 412 6.62 46.17 34.35
N GLY A 413 5.78 47.15 34.67
CA GLY A 413 4.41 47.24 34.18
C GLY A 413 4.23 48.16 32.97
N SER A 414 3.04 48.13 32.38
CA SER A 414 2.69 48.99 31.24
C SER A 414 2.61 50.48 31.55
N THR A 415 2.19 50.81 32.77
CA THR A 415 1.92 52.18 33.22
C THR A 415 2.90 52.65 34.27
N ASP A 416 3.44 51.73 35.06
CA ASP A 416 4.31 52.01 36.20
C ASP A 416 5.28 50.85 36.45
N THR A 417 6.32 51.08 37.23
CA THR A 417 7.21 50.03 37.73
C THR A 417 7.12 49.97 39.24
N VAL A 418 6.97 48.76 39.78
CA VAL A 418 6.67 48.55 41.20
C VAL A 418 7.69 47.61 41.81
N GLU A 419 8.13 47.91 43.03
CA GLU A 419 8.95 46.99 43.83
C GLU A 419 8.08 45.94 44.52
N TRP A 420 8.52 44.69 44.50
CA TRP A 420 7.97 43.59 45.27
C TRP A 420 8.88 43.30 46.47
N PRO A 421 8.35 43.02 47.69
CA PRO A 421 6.94 42.88 48.06
C PRO A 421 6.24 44.16 48.54
N SER A 422 6.98 45.27 48.64
CA SER A 422 6.48 46.57 49.16
C SER A 422 5.30 47.14 48.35
N ARG A 423 5.20 46.75 47.07
CA ARG A 423 4.26 47.24 46.06
C ARG A 423 4.31 48.76 45.89
N THR A 424 5.45 49.35 46.19
CA THR A 424 5.68 50.80 46.05
C THR A 424 6.02 51.16 44.61
N PRO A 425 5.30 52.11 43.99
CA PRO A 425 5.66 52.62 42.68
C PRO A 425 7.00 53.35 42.70
N LEU A 426 7.89 52.99 41.77
CA LEU A 426 9.13 53.70 41.54
C LEU A 426 8.91 54.85 40.58
N ARG A 427 8.70 56.05 41.14
CA ARG A 427 8.53 57.30 40.38
C ARG A 427 9.72 57.71 39.49
N ARG A 428 10.82 56.96 39.49
CA ARG A 428 12.07 57.28 38.75
C ARG A 428 12.21 56.58 37.40
N LEU A 429 11.29 55.69 37.01
CA LEU A 429 11.39 54.97 35.74
C LEU A 429 10.44 55.62 34.73
N THR A 430 10.85 55.74 33.46
CA THR A 430 10.05 56.37 32.39
C THR A 430 9.44 55.26 31.50
N PRO A 431 8.22 54.76 31.81
CA PRO A 431 7.58 53.71 31.03
C PRO A 431 7.31 54.11 29.56
N PRO A 432 7.20 53.12 28.64
CA PRO A 432 7.21 51.68 28.91
C PRO A 432 8.63 51.09 28.92
N VAL A 433 9.04 50.57 30.09
CA VAL A 433 10.28 49.79 30.26
C VAL A 433 9.95 48.34 29.89
N ARG A 434 10.58 47.82 28.84
CA ARG A 434 10.39 46.43 28.37
C ARG A 434 11.37 45.47 29.05
N ARG A 435 12.59 45.94 29.30
CA ARG A 435 13.68 45.18 29.91
C ARG A 435 14.36 46.00 30.97
N ALA A 436 14.81 45.34 32.02
CA ALA A 436 15.78 45.91 32.91
C ALA A 436 16.75 44.84 33.40
N LEU A 437 17.91 45.27 33.86
CA LEU A 437 18.85 44.46 34.63
C LEU A 437 19.43 45.34 35.73
N VAL A 438 19.88 44.73 36.82
CA VAL A 438 20.66 45.42 37.85
C VAL A 438 22.12 45.11 37.60
N ASP A 439 22.95 46.14 37.44
CA ASP A 439 24.38 45.93 37.30
C ASP A 439 25.04 45.59 38.65
N GLU A 440 26.28 45.12 38.62
CA GLU A 440 27.08 44.83 39.83
C GLU A 440 27.21 46.02 40.80
N THR A 441 26.99 47.26 40.34
CA THR A 441 27.01 48.45 41.18
C THR A 441 25.67 48.73 41.88
N GLY A 442 24.66 47.91 41.63
CA GLY A 442 23.29 48.09 42.11
C GLY A 442 22.49 49.11 41.30
N THR A 443 22.99 49.57 40.15
CA THR A 443 22.29 50.53 39.29
C THR A 443 21.44 49.78 38.26
N VAL A 444 20.18 50.19 38.14
CA VAL A 444 19.24 49.59 37.19
C VAL A 444 19.49 50.14 35.79
N TRP A 445 19.75 49.24 34.83
CA TRP A 445 19.67 49.52 33.40
C TRP A 445 18.24 49.29 32.93
N GLN A 446 17.68 50.22 32.18
CA GLN A 446 16.31 50.13 31.67
C GLN A 446 16.28 50.31 30.15
N GLY A 447 15.62 49.37 29.48
CA GLY A 447 15.48 49.30 28.04
C GLY A 447 14.02 49.33 27.63
N GLY A 448 13.66 50.27 26.77
CA GLY A 448 12.35 50.38 26.14
C GLY A 448 12.49 50.84 24.70
N ARG A 449 11.99 52.04 24.38
CA ARG A 449 12.33 52.71 23.12
C ARG A 449 13.80 53.13 23.07
N GLU A 450 14.35 53.52 24.20
CA GLU A 450 15.73 53.97 24.40
C GLU A 450 16.35 53.19 25.57
N LEU A 451 17.66 53.34 25.76
CA LEU A 451 18.41 52.72 26.85
C LEU A 451 18.83 53.77 27.87
N TYR A 452 18.60 53.49 29.16
CA TYR A 452 19.09 54.32 30.25
C TYR A 452 19.81 53.47 31.30
N ARG A 453 20.75 54.11 32.01
CA ARG A 453 21.35 53.60 33.25
C ARG A 453 20.98 54.55 34.38
N GLY A 454 20.16 54.09 35.32
CA GLY A 454 19.43 54.98 36.22
C GLY A 454 18.65 56.03 35.41
N ASP A 455 18.89 57.31 35.71
CA ASP A 455 18.24 58.44 35.01
C ASP A 455 19.02 58.93 33.77
N THR A 456 20.15 58.31 33.43
CA THR A 456 21.04 58.79 32.36
C THR A 456 20.76 58.06 31.05
N LEU A 457 20.44 58.80 29.99
CA LEU A 457 20.27 58.27 28.64
C LEU A 457 21.61 57.77 28.08
N VAL A 458 21.62 56.55 27.56
CA VAL A 458 22.76 55.96 26.86
C VAL A 458 22.51 56.07 25.35
N PRO A 459 23.21 56.95 24.62
CA PRO A 459 22.96 57.18 23.21
C PRO A 459 23.47 56.02 22.33
N GLY A 460 22.88 55.89 21.14
CA GLY A 460 23.38 55.00 20.08
C GLY A 460 22.60 53.69 19.90
N VAL A 461 21.59 53.41 20.73
CA VAL A 461 20.73 52.21 20.62
C VAL A 461 19.26 52.58 20.86
N SER A 462 18.36 51.86 20.18
CA SER A 462 16.90 52.05 20.31
C SER A 462 16.17 50.73 20.06
N GLN A 463 14.91 50.65 20.50
CA GLN A 463 14.08 49.43 20.47
C GLN A 463 14.76 48.26 21.16
N ILE A 464 14.89 48.36 22.49
CA ILE A 464 15.63 47.39 23.29
C ILE A 464 14.71 46.20 23.60
N TRP A 465 15.16 45.01 23.24
CA TRP A 465 14.42 43.76 23.39
C TRP A 465 15.08 42.78 24.37
N ALA A 466 16.39 42.86 24.55
CA ALA A 466 17.15 42.05 25.50
C ALA A 466 18.30 42.86 26.11
N LEU A 467 18.61 42.57 27.37
CA LEU A 467 19.72 43.15 28.12
C LEU A 467 20.38 42.01 28.89
N GLU A 468 21.72 41.94 28.86
CA GLU A 468 22.49 41.00 29.68
C GLU A 468 23.83 41.63 30.07
N GLN A 469 24.27 41.39 31.31
CA GLN A 469 25.57 41.87 31.78
C GLN A 469 26.65 40.83 31.47
N LEU A 470 27.78 41.28 30.91
CA LEU A 470 28.95 40.46 30.65
C LEU A 470 30.20 41.16 31.20
N GLY A 471 30.51 40.89 32.47
CA GLY A 471 31.54 41.61 33.22
C GLY A 471 31.20 43.10 33.33
N ASP A 472 32.15 43.97 32.99
CA ASP A 472 31.98 45.44 33.04
C ASP A 472 31.12 46.01 31.90
N SER A 473 30.76 45.20 30.89
CA SER A 473 29.99 45.62 29.73
C SER A 473 28.57 45.08 29.76
N VAL A 474 27.65 45.79 29.11
CA VAL A 474 26.27 45.36 28.89
C VAL A 474 26.07 45.04 27.41
N LEU A 475 25.48 43.88 27.14
CA LEU A 475 24.98 43.49 25.84
C LEU A 475 23.53 43.89 25.68
N VAL A 476 23.19 44.42 24.52
CA VAL A 476 21.87 44.96 24.21
C VAL A 476 21.41 44.40 22.88
N GLY A 477 20.34 43.62 22.93
CA GLY A 477 19.66 43.10 21.76
C GLY A 477 18.60 44.08 21.27
N THR A 478 18.64 44.42 19.99
CA THR A 478 17.67 45.30 19.33
C THR A 478 17.10 44.65 18.08
N GLU A 479 16.17 45.34 17.42
CA GLU A 479 15.65 44.94 16.09
C GLU A 479 16.71 45.04 14.97
N SER A 480 17.79 45.78 15.21
CA SER A 480 18.82 46.09 14.23
C SER A 480 20.17 45.41 14.51
N GLY A 481 20.22 44.45 15.44
CA GLY A 481 21.44 43.74 15.79
C GLY A 481 21.76 43.70 17.28
N LEU A 482 22.98 43.26 17.57
CA LEU A 482 23.53 43.22 18.93
C LEU A 482 24.51 44.38 19.15
N PHE A 483 24.41 45.03 20.31
CA PHE A 483 25.30 46.11 20.72
C PHE A 483 25.98 45.73 22.02
N GLY A 484 27.25 46.12 22.17
CA GLY A 484 28.02 45.94 23.40
C GLY A 484 28.67 47.25 23.80
N GLY A 485 28.72 47.52 25.11
CA GLY A 485 29.39 48.70 25.61
C GLY A 485 29.13 48.97 27.09
N THR A 486 29.39 50.22 27.48
CA THR A 486 29.19 50.70 28.85
C THR A 486 28.32 51.96 28.83
N SER A 487 28.05 52.58 29.97
CA SER A 487 27.27 53.82 30.03
C SER A 487 27.91 55.00 29.26
N ALA A 488 29.19 54.90 28.90
CA ALA A 488 29.86 55.90 28.09
C ALA A 488 29.53 55.81 26.59
N GLY A 489 29.01 54.68 26.10
CA GLY A 489 28.63 54.50 24.71
C GLY A 489 28.50 53.03 24.30
N MET A 490 27.60 52.79 23.35
CA MET A 490 27.31 51.47 22.79
C MET A 490 27.87 51.34 21.37
N MET A 491 28.49 50.21 21.07
CA MET A 491 29.00 49.90 19.73
C MET A 491 28.29 48.67 19.16
N PRO A 492 27.93 48.70 17.85
CA PRO A 492 27.34 47.53 17.21
C PRO A 492 28.39 46.42 17.08
N ILE A 493 28.00 45.21 17.45
CA ILE A 493 28.77 43.99 17.20
C ILE A 493 28.47 43.57 15.76
N ARG A 494 29.31 44.02 14.81
CA ARG A 494 29.05 43.92 13.36
C ARG A 494 28.82 42.51 12.81
N SER A 495 29.16 41.47 13.56
CA SER A 495 28.89 40.08 13.17
C SER A 495 27.43 39.65 13.42
N ILE A 496 26.63 40.48 14.12
CA ILE A 496 25.25 40.21 14.50
C ILE A 496 24.37 41.43 14.13
N ASP A 497 23.70 41.33 12.99
CA ASP A 497 22.70 42.29 12.50
C ASP A 497 21.26 41.77 12.62
N GLU A 498 21.09 40.56 13.17
CA GLU A 498 19.78 39.93 13.40
C GLU A 498 18.97 40.61 14.52
N TRP A 499 17.64 40.46 14.46
CA TRP A 499 16.75 40.89 15.53
C TRP A 499 16.89 39.99 16.77
N VAL A 500 17.64 40.47 17.77
CA VAL A 500 17.91 39.74 19.03
C VAL A 500 16.82 40.03 20.07
N VAL A 501 16.15 38.98 20.55
CA VAL A 501 15.00 39.07 21.48
C VAL A 501 15.27 38.48 22.86
N SER A 502 16.33 37.69 23.00
CA SER A 502 16.84 37.21 24.28
C SER A 502 18.35 37.01 24.21
N ILE A 503 19.00 37.23 25.36
CA ILE A 503 20.43 37.00 25.57
C ILE A 503 20.52 36.20 26.85
N GLN A 504 21.28 35.10 26.84
CA GLN A 504 21.48 34.23 27.99
C GLN A 504 22.95 33.81 28.06
N PRO A 505 23.57 33.73 29.24
CA PRO A 505 24.96 33.28 29.36
C PRO A 505 25.10 31.82 28.93
N SER A 506 26.23 31.49 28.31
CA SER A 506 26.57 30.12 27.90
C SER A 506 27.64 29.51 28.79
N SER A 507 27.52 28.24 29.18
CA SER A 507 28.57 27.56 29.96
C SER A 507 29.85 27.31 29.16
N LEU A 508 29.76 27.34 27.81
CA LEU A 508 30.90 27.24 26.89
C LEU A 508 31.72 28.54 26.82
N GLY A 509 31.27 29.60 27.50
CA GLY A 509 31.73 30.96 27.32
C GLY A 509 30.96 31.68 26.21
N GLY A 510 30.83 33.01 26.36
CA GLY A 510 30.00 33.82 25.47
C GLY A 510 28.51 33.78 25.83
N VAL A 511 27.65 33.95 24.84
CA VAL A 511 26.19 34.08 25.04
C VAL A 511 25.36 33.34 23.98
N TRP A 512 24.23 32.82 24.42
CA TRP A 512 23.11 32.38 23.58
C TRP A 512 22.25 33.59 23.20
N LEU A 513 21.92 33.71 21.91
CA LEU A 513 21.07 34.78 21.39
C LEU A 513 19.85 34.16 20.72
N GLY A 514 18.68 34.34 21.32
CA GLY A 514 17.41 34.04 20.67
C GLY A 514 17.09 35.14 19.66
N THR A 515 16.71 34.76 18.44
CA THR A 515 16.40 35.71 17.37
C THR A 515 14.96 35.60 16.89
N ASN A 516 14.46 36.69 16.31
CA ASN A 516 13.18 36.69 15.60
C ASN A 516 13.42 36.47 14.10
N GLY A 517 13.50 35.20 13.68
CA GLY A 517 13.56 34.83 12.27
C GLY A 517 14.94 34.42 11.74
N SER A 518 15.93 34.16 12.60
CA SER A 518 17.24 33.65 12.21
C SER A 518 17.72 32.48 13.09
N GLY A 519 16.79 31.85 13.79
CA GLY A 519 17.04 30.70 14.64
C GLY A 519 17.76 31.07 15.94
N LEU A 520 18.54 30.12 16.45
CA LEU A 520 19.36 30.32 17.65
C LEU A 520 20.80 30.61 17.24
N LEU A 521 21.39 31.66 17.83
CA LEU A 521 22.80 31.97 17.65
C LEU A 521 23.58 31.73 18.94
N HIS A 522 24.84 31.34 18.79
CA HIS A 522 25.83 31.35 19.86
C HIS A 522 26.96 32.29 19.46
N LEU A 523 27.30 33.22 20.35
CA LEU A 523 28.42 34.14 20.18
C LEU A 523 29.48 33.84 21.24
N GLY A 524 30.54 33.15 20.86
CA GLY A 524 31.66 32.78 21.71
C GLY A 524 32.98 33.40 21.26
N SER A 525 34.09 32.95 21.88
CA SER A 525 35.45 33.36 21.51
C SER A 525 35.84 32.90 20.08
N GLY A 526 35.29 31.79 19.62
CA GLY A 526 35.46 31.25 18.26
C GLY A 526 34.65 31.96 17.18
N GLY A 527 33.76 32.90 17.55
CA GLY A 527 32.90 33.63 16.63
C GLY A 527 31.42 33.27 16.77
N LYS A 528 30.67 33.50 15.69
CA LYS A 528 29.22 33.27 15.62
C LYS A 528 28.94 31.88 15.03
N HIS A 529 28.13 31.11 15.74
CA HIS A 529 27.52 29.88 15.23
C HIS A 529 26.01 30.03 15.21
N SER A 530 25.32 29.32 14.31
CA SER A 530 23.86 29.33 14.21
C SER A 530 23.27 27.93 14.10
N LEU A 531 22.02 27.82 14.55
CA LEU A 531 21.13 26.71 14.32
C LEU A 531 19.81 27.22 13.72
N THR A 532 19.53 26.86 12.47
CA THR A 532 18.36 27.32 11.70
C THR A 532 17.35 26.19 11.45
N ALA A 533 16.21 26.51 10.85
CA ALA A 533 15.19 25.53 10.49
C ALA A 533 15.67 24.52 9.43
N GLU A 534 16.50 24.98 8.48
CA GLU A 534 17.16 24.10 7.50
C GLU A 534 18.08 23.06 8.18
N GLN A 535 18.55 23.35 9.38
CA GLN A 535 19.45 22.50 10.16
C GLN A 535 18.71 21.66 11.22
N GLY A 536 17.37 21.70 11.24
CA GLY A 536 16.53 20.85 12.08
C GLY A 536 15.78 21.55 13.21
N LEU A 537 15.92 22.87 13.37
CA LEU A 537 15.11 23.65 14.31
C LEU A 537 13.64 23.71 13.81
N PRO A 538 12.60 23.64 14.66
CA PRO A 538 11.22 23.62 14.17
C PRO A 538 10.69 25.00 13.75
N SER A 539 11.32 26.08 14.19
CA SER A 539 10.98 27.46 13.83
C SER A 539 12.21 28.36 13.95
N GLU A 540 12.31 29.36 13.08
CA GLU A 540 13.35 30.40 13.13
C GLU A 540 13.12 31.44 14.24
N GLY A 541 11.93 31.45 14.86
CA GLY A 541 11.61 32.30 16.01
C GLY A 541 12.00 31.61 17.32
N VAL A 542 13.08 32.07 17.96
CA VAL A 542 13.57 31.55 19.24
C VAL A 542 13.44 32.63 20.30
N TRP A 543 12.55 32.42 21.28
CA TRP A 543 12.18 33.44 22.26
C TRP A 543 13.07 33.42 23.49
N CYS A 544 13.46 32.23 23.95
CA CYS A 544 14.41 32.04 25.03
C CYS A 544 15.20 30.74 24.86
N ALA A 545 16.45 30.74 25.32
CA ALA A 545 17.32 29.57 25.38
C ALA A 545 17.90 29.41 26.79
N LEU A 546 17.59 28.31 27.47
CA LEU A 546 18.10 27.99 28.81
C LEU A 546 18.99 26.74 28.77
N GLU A 547 20.14 26.82 29.44
CA GLU A 547 21.08 25.72 29.52
C GLU A 547 21.02 25.00 30.87
N THR A 548 20.92 23.68 30.84
CA THR A 548 20.97 22.85 32.05
C THR A 548 21.41 21.42 31.76
N GLU A 549 22.21 20.83 32.64
CA GLU A 549 22.60 19.41 32.59
C GLU A 549 23.16 18.94 31.22
N GLY A 550 23.87 19.82 30.49
CA GLY A 550 24.41 19.50 29.15
C GLY A 550 23.39 19.54 28.01
N TRP A 551 22.21 20.11 28.25
CA TRP A 551 21.16 20.35 27.27
C TRP A 551 20.84 21.84 27.14
N VAL A 552 20.46 22.24 25.94
CA VAL A 552 19.91 23.58 25.67
C VAL A 552 18.43 23.44 25.35
N TRP A 553 17.61 24.18 26.09
CA TRP A 553 16.15 24.22 25.99
C TRP A 553 15.69 25.53 25.38
N LEU A 554 14.82 25.45 24.39
CA LEU A 554 14.42 26.56 23.54
C LEU A 554 12.90 26.71 23.51
N SER A 555 12.39 27.89 23.81
CA SER A 555 11.00 28.23 23.50
C SER A 555 10.90 28.84 22.10
N THR A 556 9.98 28.32 21.28
CA THR A 556 9.83 28.72 19.86
C THR A 556 8.37 28.97 19.50
N ASP A 557 8.10 29.43 18.27
CA ASP A 557 6.73 29.49 17.74
C ASP A 557 6.12 28.10 17.46
N ALA A 558 6.95 27.06 17.37
CA ALA A 558 6.53 25.70 16.99
C ALA A 558 6.69 24.69 18.13
N GLY A 559 6.65 25.16 19.38
CA GLY A 559 6.76 24.35 20.59
C GLY A 559 8.04 24.57 21.37
N LEU A 560 8.24 23.71 22.37
CA LEU A 560 9.44 23.69 23.20
C LEU A 560 10.44 22.72 22.60
N SER A 561 11.68 23.13 22.37
CA SER A 561 12.71 22.28 21.78
C SER A 561 13.89 22.06 22.69
N ARG A 562 14.59 20.94 22.53
CA ARG A 562 15.89 20.71 23.18
C ARG A 562 16.88 20.04 22.25
N PHE A 563 18.16 20.27 22.52
CA PHE A 563 19.25 19.53 21.90
C PHE A 563 20.42 19.40 22.90
N ALA A 564 21.23 18.36 22.69
CA ALA A 564 22.38 18.12 23.54
C ALA A 564 23.53 19.07 23.15
N LEU A 565 24.19 19.64 24.15
CA LEU A 565 25.24 20.64 23.94
C LEU A 565 26.49 20.00 23.30
N GLY A 566 26.97 20.63 22.22
CA GLY A 566 28.20 20.25 21.52
C GLY A 566 29.49 20.77 22.18
N PRO A 567 30.66 20.47 21.58
CA PRO A 567 31.94 21.01 22.04
C PRO A 567 32.02 22.54 21.86
N PRO A 568 32.91 23.24 22.59
CA PRO A 568 33.05 24.70 22.52
C PRO A 568 33.31 25.27 21.10
N ASP A 569 34.02 24.52 20.25
CA ASP A 569 34.34 24.94 18.88
C ASP A 569 33.13 24.89 17.93
N ASP A 570 32.12 24.09 18.26
CA ASP A 570 30.89 23.97 17.50
C ASP A 570 29.74 23.51 18.42
N PRO A 571 29.09 24.46 19.13
CA PRO A 571 28.06 24.17 20.11
C PRO A 571 26.86 23.38 19.55
N PHE A 572 26.64 23.45 18.24
CA PHE A 572 25.50 22.85 17.54
C PHE A 572 25.84 21.52 16.83
N ALA A 573 27.07 21.02 16.95
CA ALA A 573 27.50 19.79 16.27
C ALA A 573 26.56 18.61 16.59
N ARG A 574 26.22 18.44 17.86
CA ARG A 574 25.31 17.38 18.31
C ARG A 574 23.86 17.61 17.87
N ALA A 575 23.38 18.85 17.82
CA ALA A 575 22.05 19.16 17.28
C ALA A 575 21.92 18.71 15.81
N ARG A 576 22.95 18.91 14.98
CA ARG A 576 22.95 18.46 13.58
C ARG A 576 23.15 16.95 13.43
N ALA A 577 23.89 16.31 14.33
CA ALA A 577 24.18 14.88 14.25
C ALA A 577 23.05 14.00 14.84
N GLU A 578 22.52 14.38 15.99
CA GLU A 578 21.51 13.63 16.75
C GLU A 578 20.08 14.16 16.53
N GLY A 579 19.95 15.41 16.07
CA GLY A 579 18.68 16.09 15.85
C GLY A 579 18.23 16.97 17.02
N VAL A 580 17.25 17.82 16.75
CA VAL A 580 16.55 18.63 17.77
C VAL A 580 15.25 17.92 18.13
N THR A 581 15.02 17.68 19.42
CA THR A 581 13.75 17.14 19.92
C THR A 581 12.79 18.29 20.15
N THR A 582 11.59 18.24 19.56
CA THR A 582 10.56 19.28 19.71
C THR A 582 9.33 18.67 20.37
N TYR A 583 8.82 19.36 21.39
CA TYR A 583 7.61 19.06 22.14
C TYR A 583 6.50 20.05 21.75
N THR A 584 5.28 19.56 21.57
CA THR A 584 4.10 20.28 21.09
C THR A 584 2.88 19.89 21.94
N GLU A 585 1.64 20.26 21.55
CA GLU A 585 0.45 19.78 22.26
C GLU A 585 0.34 18.24 22.22
N ALA A 586 0.96 17.60 21.22
CA ALA A 586 1.11 16.15 21.16
C ALA A 586 1.68 15.53 22.44
N ASP A 587 2.61 16.22 23.07
CA ASP A 587 3.39 15.75 24.22
C ASP A 587 2.87 16.33 25.54
N GLY A 588 1.75 17.05 25.50
CA GLY A 588 1.11 17.63 26.67
C GLY A 588 1.37 19.11 26.90
N LEU A 589 1.82 19.88 25.90
CA LEU A 589 1.82 21.34 26.02
C LEU A 589 0.41 21.93 25.80
N GLN A 590 0.06 22.99 26.53
CA GLN A 590 -1.22 23.72 26.35
C GLN A 590 -1.30 24.50 25.02
N SER A 591 -0.15 24.88 24.47
CA SER A 591 0.00 25.69 23.25
C SER A 591 1.34 25.37 22.57
N ARG A 592 1.33 25.28 21.23
CA ARG A 592 2.56 25.32 20.41
C ARG A 592 3.31 26.63 20.52
N GLU A 593 2.59 27.74 20.55
CA GLU A 593 3.22 29.06 20.51
C GLU A 593 3.65 29.48 21.91
N PHE A 594 4.96 29.73 22.05
CA PHE A 594 5.53 30.39 23.22
C PHE A 594 5.58 31.89 23.03
N ASN A 595 5.66 32.60 24.15
CA ASN A 595 5.56 34.05 24.12
C ASN A 595 6.87 34.72 23.74
N ARG A 596 6.76 35.77 22.91
CA ARG A 596 7.88 36.55 22.43
C ARG A 596 8.59 37.31 23.54
N GLY A 597 9.91 37.14 23.56
CA GLY A 597 10.86 37.85 24.40
C GLY A 597 11.27 37.06 25.63
N GLY A 598 12.56 36.86 25.84
CA GLY A 598 13.12 36.08 26.95
C GLY A 598 12.93 36.61 28.37
N ASN A 599 11.88 37.37 28.70
CA ASN A 599 11.41 37.49 30.09
C ASN A 599 10.48 36.31 30.40
N SER A 600 9.93 35.66 29.36
CA SER A 600 9.05 34.52 29.43
C SER A 600 9.78 33.23 29.80
N CYS A 601 10.96 33.27 30.42
CA CYS A 601 11.65 32.09 30.85
C CYS A 601 12.48 32.36 32.10
N ALA A 602 12.59 31.35 32.96
CA ALA A 602 13.42 31.40 34.16
C ALA A 602 13.95 30.01 34.49
N LYS A 603 15.17 29.95 35.00
CA LYS A 603 15.73 28.74 35.61
C LYS A 603 15.61 28.88 37.13
N SER A 604 14.92 27.93 37.74
CA SER A 604 14.73 27.87 39.19
C SER A 604 15.95 27.24 39.87
N THR A 605 16.19 27.61 41.13
CA THR A 605 17.28 27.12 41.98
C THR A 605 17.24 25.61 42.21
N ASP A 606 16.06 25.00 42.09
CA ASP A 606 15.84 23.54 42.18
C ASP A 606 16.13 22.78 40.87
N GLY A 607 16.56 23.48 39.82
CA GLY A 607 16.87 22.90 38.52
C GLY A 607 15.69 22.85 37.53
N ARG A 608 14.49 23.28 37.94
CA ARG A 608 13.34 23.41 37.03
C ARG A 608 13.56 24.53 36.01
N LEU A 609 13.03 24.34 34.81
CA LEU A 609 12.99 25.37 33.77
C LEU A 609 11.54 25.81 33.56
N HIS A 610 11.30 27.11 33.57
CA HIS A 610 9.98 27.69 33.40
C HIS A 610 9.93 28.47 32.09
N PHE A 611 8.84 28.31 31.34
CA PHE A 611 8.60 28.95 30.05
C PHE A 611 7.16 29.46 29.97
N GLY A 612 7.00 30.75 29.72
CA GLY A 612 5.72 31.40 29.49
C GLY A 612 5.19 31.14 28.09
N SER A 613 3.96 30.64 28.00
CA SER A 613 3.27 30.39 26.74
C SER A 613 2.10 31.38 26.55
N LEU A 614 1.41 31.26 25.42
CA LEU A 614 0.15 31.98 25.19
C LEU A 614 -1.01 31.47 26.05
N ARG A 615 -0.86 30.29 26.65
CA ARG A 615 -1.85 29.61 27.48
C ARG A 615 -1.17 29.13 28.77
N GLY A 616 -0.82 30.06 29.65
CA GLY A 616 -0.23 29.73 30.94
C GLY A 616 1.28 29.46 30.93
N LEU A 617 1.74 28.87 32.04
CA LEU A 617 3.14 28.60 32.34
C LEU A 617 3.46 27.12 32.12
N VAL A 618 4.55 26.84 31.41
CA VAL A 618 5.09 25.50 31.23
C VAL A 618 6.32 25.35 32.11
N SER A 619 6.33 24.37 33.00
CA SER A 619 7.47 24.04 33.84
C SER A 619 8.02 22.67 33.45
N VAL A 620 9.34 22.56 33.35
CA VAL A 620 10.05 21.38 32.88
C VAL A 620 10.99 20.91 33.99
N ILE A 621 10.97 19.61 34.28
CA ILE A 621 11.98 18.96 35.10
C ILE A 621 12.86 18.12 34.16
N PRO A 622 14.06 18.60 33.80
CA PRO A 622 14.92 17.92 32.83
C PRO A 622 15.17 16.44 33.12
N GLY A 623 15.36 16.09 34.40
CA GLY A 623 15.60 14.72 34.85
C GLY A 623 14.39 13.76 34.75
N ARG A 624 13.16 14.26 34.54
CA ARG A 624 11.96 13.41 34.37
C ARG A 624 11.68 13.01 32.92
N ILE A 625 12.50 13.47 31.98
CA ILE A 625 12.24 13.27 30.55
C ILE A 625 12.90 11.99 30.06
N SER A 626 12.11 10.93 30.01
CA SER A 626 12.50 9.67 29.38
C SER A 626 12.32 9.74 27.87
N ARG A 627 13.17 9.02 27.14
CA ARG A 627 13.02 8.78 25.71
C ARG A 627 12.20 7.50 25.52
N ASN A 628 11.27 7.50 24.57
CA ASN A 628 10.64 6.27 24.11
C ASN A 628 11.66 5.45 23.31
N GLU A 629 12.21 4.41 23.94
CA GLU A 629 13.17 3.50 23.32
C GLU A 629 12.51 2.31 22.61
N GLN A 630 11.18 2.19 22.68
CA GLN A 630 10.46 1.07 22.07
C GLN A 630 10.41 1.22 20.53
N PRO A 631 11.00 0.27 19.76
CA PRO A 631 10.93 0.33 18.31
C PRO A 631 9.50 0.03 17.83
N PRO A 632 8.94 0.84 16.91
CA PRO A 632 7.61 0.58 16.38
C PRO A 632 7.60 -0.63 15.45
N ARG A 633 6.48 -1.35 15.42
CA ARG A 633 6.14 -2.27 14.33
C ARG A 633 5.38 -1.51 13.26
N ILE A 634 5.76 -1.70 12.01
CA ILE A 634 5.09 -1.10 10.85
C ILE A 634 4.30 -2.21 10.17
N GLN A 635 3.05 -1.95 9.83
CA GLN A 635 2.16 -2.92 9.21
C GLN A 635 1.41 -2.31 8.05
N ILE A 636 1.17 -3.11 7.02
CA ILE A 636 0.29 -2.72 5.93
C ILE A 636 -1.14 -2.96 6.38
N ARG A 637 -1.95 -1.92 6.34
CA ARG A 637 -3.34 -1.95 6.78
C ARG A 637 -4.27 -2.34 5.64
N GLN A 638 -4.01 -1.77 4.47
CA GLN A 638 -4.89 -1.90 3.33
C GLN A 638 -4.11 -1.60 2.05
N VAL A 639 -4.43 -2.35 1.00
CA VAL A 639 -3.92 -2.09 -0.35
C VAL A 639 -5.12 -1.84 -1.25
N ASP A 640 -5.15 -0.69 -1.91
CA ASP A 640 -6.16 -0.35 -2.90
C ASP A 640 -5.55 -0.39 -4.31
N VAL A 641 -6.25 -1.04 -5.22
CA VAL A 641 -5.91 -1.13 -6.64
C VAL A 641 -6.93 -0.30 -7.41
N ASP A 642 -6.46 0.76 -8.08
CA ASP A 642 -7.31 1.72 -8.80
C ASP A 642 -8.47 2.27 -7.95
N GLY A 643 -8.23 2.44 -6.64
CA GLY A 643 -9.20 2.96 -5.67
C GLY A 643 -10.14 1.91 -5.05
N ILE A 644 -9.99 0.63 -5.41
CA ILE A 644 -10.79 -0.47 -4.87
C ILE A 644 -9.91 -1.29 -3.90
N PRO A 645 -10.35 -1.56 -2.66
CA PRO A 645 -9.62 -2.42 -1.73
C PRO A 645 -9.40 -3.81 -2.33
N ALA A 646 -8.14 -4.25 -2.37
CA ALA A 646 -7.75 -5.56 -2.85
C ALA A 646 -7.29 -6.43 -1.66
N PRO A 647 -7.84 -7.65 -1.50
CA PRO A 647 -7.32 -8.58 -0.53
C PRO A 647 -5.92 -9.02 -0.94
N TYR A 648 -5.00 -9.02 0.01
CA TYR A 648 -3.65 -9.59 -0.12
C TYR A 648 -3.48 -10.62 0.98
N THR A 649 -2.64 -11.64 0.76
CA THR A 649 -2.47 -12.75 1.71
C THR A 649 -1.01 -12.82 2.14
N GLY A 650 -0.77 -12.69 3.45
CA GLY A 650 0.59 -12.50 3.97
C GLY A 650 1.23 -11.26 3.34
N ASP A 651 2.31 -11.48 2.60
CA ASP A 651 3.10 -10.40 1.99
C ASP A 651 2.99 -10.34 0.45
N GLU A 652 2.12 -11.13 -0.20
CA GLU A 652 2.07 -11.21 -1.67
C GLU A 652 0.71 -10.79 -2.26
N LEU A 653 0.76 -9.96 -3.30
CA LEU A 653 -0.40 -9.47 -4.04
C LEU A 653 -0.21 -9.71 -5.54
N ASN A 654 -1.03 -10.59 -6.10
CA ASN A 654 -1.05 -10.91 -7.52
C ASN A 654 -2.11 -10.05 -8.23
N LEU A 655 -1.69 -9.30 -9.26
CA LEU A 655 -2.55 -8.36 -9.96
C LEU A 655 -2.63 -8.66 -11.47
N PRO A 656 -3.82 -8.49 -12.09
CA PRO A 656 -3.98 -8.61 -13.52
C PRO A 656 -3.28 -7.47 -14.27
N PRO A 657 -3.02 -7.62 -15.59
CA PRO A 657 -2.44 -6.55 -16.38
C PRO A 657 -3.38 -5.34 -16.48
N GLY A 658 -2.81 -4.13 -16.38
CA GLY A 658 -3.57 -2.89 -16.57
C GLY A 658 -3.92 -2.12 -15.30
N VAL A 659 -3.30 -2.44 -14.17
CA VAL A 659 -3.34 -1.61 -12.95
C VAL A 659 -2.60 -0.29 -13.19
N HIS A 660 -3.22 0.83 -12.81
CA HIS A 660 -2.63 2.16 -12.98
C HIS A 660 -2.10 2.70 -11.66
N ASN A 661 -2.87 2.56 -10.60
CA ASN A 661 -2.59 3.09 -9.27
C ASN A 661 -2.64 1.97 -8.23
N LEU A 662 -1.58 1.89 -7.43
CA LEU A 662 -1.52 1.05 -6.24
C LEU A 662 -1.34 1.94 -5.02
N THR A 663 -2.31 1.97 -4.13
CA THR A 663 -2.25 2.70 -2.87
C THR A 663 -2.01 1.73 -1.73
N VAL A 664 -0.93 1.92 -0.98
CA VAL A 664 -0.59 1.14 0.22
C VAL A 664 -0.80 2.03 1.44
N ARG A 665 -1.76 1.68 2.29
CA ARG A 665 -1.95 2.31 3.60
C ARG A 665 -1.28 1.47 4.67
N PHE A 666 -0.57 2.12 5.57
CA PHE A 666 0.19 1.45 6.63
C PHE A 666 -0.04 2.12 7.99
N ALA A 667 0.16 1.34 9.05
CA ALA A 667 0.02 1.76 10.43
C ALA A 667 1.34 1.54 11.19
N SER A 668 1.46 2.22 12.33
CA SER A 668 2.56 2.03 13.27
C SER A 668 1.98 1.68 14.64
N SER A 669 2.61 0.73 15.32
CA SER A 669 2.25 0.40 16.71
C SER A 669 2.66 1.47 17.72
N SER A 670 3.40 2.50 17.31
CA SER A 670 3.74 3.62 18.20
C SER A 670 2.58 4.61 18.24
N MET A 671 1.82 4.53 19.32
CA MET A 671 0.61 5.33 19.55
C MET A 671 0.89 6.54 20.45
N ALA A 672 2.12 6.68 20.95
CA ALA A 672 2.52 7.78 21.79
C ALA A 672 2.40 9.15 21.06
N SER A 673 2.94 9.36 19.89
CA SER A 673 2.61 10.59 19.14
C SER A 673 2.52 10.25 17.68
N PRO A 674 1.36 9.70 17.26
CA PRO A 674 1.17 9.16 15.92
C PRO A 674 1.54 10.14 14.81
N GLU A 675 1.33 11.44 15.04
CA GLU A 675 1.65 12.57 14.18
C GLU A 675 3.15 12.87 14.06
N LYS A 676 3.97 12.43 15.03
CA LYS A 676 5.43 12.58 15.02
C LYS A 676 6.15 11.40 14.39
N ASN A 677 5.45 10.28 14.17
CA ASN A 677 6.01 9.13 13.50
C ASN A 677 6.39 9.51 12.06
N ARG A 678 7.61 9.14 11.66
CA ARG A 678 8.13 9.41 10.32
C ARG A 678 8.24 8.09 9.57
N PHE A 679 7.87 8.12 8.29
CA PHE A 679 7.88 6.92 7.45
C PHE A 679 8.75 7.11 6.22
N TRP A 680 9.39 6.05 5.77
CA TRP A 680 10.16 6.01 4.53
C TRP A 680 9.78 4.75 3.76
N TYR A 681 9.91 4.78 2.45
CA TYR A 681 9.69 3.60 1.64
C TYR A 681 10.85 3.34 0.67
N ARG A 682 10.97 2.07 0.27
CA ARG A 682 11.95 1.60 -0.71
C ARG A 682 11.27 0.64 -1.68
N LEU A 683 11.62 0.76 -2.96
CA LEU A 683 11.13 -0.11 -4.04
C LEU A 683 12.30 -0.91 -4.62
N ASN A 684 12.18 -2.24 -4.74
CA ASN A 684 13.15 -3.13 -5.38
C ASN A 684 14.61 -2.94 -4.91
N GLN A 685 14.83 -2.76 -3.61
CA GLN A 685 16.16 -2.53 -3.01
C GLN A 685 16.90 -1.24 -3.46
N ASN A 686 16.19 -0.27 -4.06
CA ASN A 686 16.78 1.04 -4.40
C ASN A 686 17.05 1.92 -3.16
N GLN A 687 17.51 3.16 -3.35
CA GLN A 687 17.67 4.10 -2.24
C GLN A 687 16.32 4.41 -1.56
N LEU A 688 16.36 4.64 -0.24
CA LEU A 688 15.21 5.10 0.54
C LEU A 688 14.70 6.43 -0.02
N ALA A 689 13.41 6.50 -0.31
CA ALA A 689 12.75 7.74 -0.68
C ALA A 689 12.76 8.74 0.50
N PRO A 690 12.55 10.05 0.28
CA PRO A 690 12.41 11.03 1.35
C PRO A 690 11.31 10.67 2.36
N ALA A 691 11.46 11.18 3.60
CA ALA A 691 10.52 10.90 4.67
C ALA A 691 9.12 11.44 4.35
N LEU A 692 8.11 10.60 4.49
CA LEU A 692 6.70 10.95 4.55
C LEU A 692 6.40 11.36 6.00
N GLN A 693 6.32 12.67 6.28
CA GLN A 693 5.96 13.17 7.62
C GLN A 693 4.44 13.10 7.80
N GLY A 694 3.97 12.34 8.78
CA GLY A 694 2.54 12.20 9.12
C GLY A 694 1.68 11.49 8.06
N GLN A 695 2.16 11.31 6.82
CA GLN A 695 1.46 10.56 5.78
C GLN A 695 1.62 9.06 6.01
N ARG A 696 0.48 8.37 6.07
CA ARG A 696 0.34 6.92 6.29
C ARG A 696 -0.12 6.16 5.05
N GLU A 697 -0.02 6.82 3.89
CA GLU A 697 -0.45 6.31 2.60
C GLU A 697 0.65 6.55 1.56
N LEU A 698 0.92 5.52 0.77
CA LEU A 698 1.86 5.55 -0.37
C LEU A 698 1.09 5.19 -1.64
N THR A 699 0.97 6.13 -2.58
CA THR A 699 0.39 5.87 -3.90
C THR A 699 1.49 5.72 -4.95
N LEU A 700 1.57 4.54 -5.55
CA LEU A 700 2.47 4.21 -6.66
C LEU A 700 1.69 4.23 -7.97
N ILE A 701 2.21 4.95 -8.97
CA ILE A 701 1.57 5.14 -10.27
C ILE A 701 2.41 4.47 -11.35
N GLY A 702 1.78 3.70 -12.23
CA GLY A 702 2.42 3.16 -13.44
C GLY A 702 3.45 2.06 -13.15
N LEU A 703 3.15 1.15 -12.23
CA LEU A 703 3.99 -0.02 -11.96
C LEU A 703 4.15 -0.88 -13.22
N ARG A 704 5.37 -1.33 -13.49
CA ARG A 704 5.68 -2.21 -14.63
C ARG A 704 5.28 -3.65 -14.32
N HIS A 705 5.02 -4.44 -15.38
CA HIS A 705 4.81 -5.87 -15.24
C HIS A 705 6.02 -6.55 -14.58
N GLY A 706 5.78 -7.61 -13.79
CA GLY A 706 6.80 -8.30 -13.00
C GLY A 706 6.60 -8.14 -11.49
N VAL A 707 7.60 -8.56 -10.72
CA VAL A 707 7.57 -8.54 -9.26
C VAL A 707 8.19 -7.23 -8.76
N THR A 708 7.44 -6.47 -7.96
CA THR A 708 7.90 -5.28 -7.26
C THR A 708 7.86 -5.51 -5.76
N GLU A 709 8.98 -5.32 -5.08
CA GLU A 709 9.07 -5.39 -3.62
C GLU A 709 8.98 -3.97 -3.04
N ILE A 710 7.98 -3.75 -2.19
CA ILE A 710 7.71 -2.50 -1.49
C ILE A 710 8.06 -2.71 -0.03
N GLU A 711 8.97 -1.90 0.49
CA GLU A 711 9.34 -1.90 1.91
C GLU A 711 8.96 -0.57 2.53
N VAL A 712 8.29 -0.61 3.68
CA VAL A 712 7.94 0.59 4.46
C VAL A 712 8.64 0.52 5.81
N HIS A 713 9.44 1.54 6.10
CA HIS A 713 10.12 1.75 7.38
C HIS A 713 9.44 2.87 8.14
N GLY A 714 9.55 2.88 9.47
CA GLY A 714 9.06 3.99 10.27
C GLY A 714 9.84 4.20 11.56
N THR A 715 9.60 5.33 12.21
CA THR A 715 10.09 5.65 13.55
C THR A 715 8.95 5.95 14.52
N ASN A 716 9.21 5.79 15.81
CA ASN A 716 8.34 6.30 16.87
C ASN A 716 8.48 7.83 17.01
N ASN A 717 7.81 8.39 18.02
CA ASN A 717 7.80 9.82 18.35
C ASN A 717 9.20 10.40 18.67
N ASP A 718 10.13 9.57 19.14
CA ASP A 718 11.50 9.96 19.53
C ASP A 718 12.58 9.50 18.52
N GLY A 719 12.15 9.14 17.31
CA GLY A 719 13.03 8.82 16.19
C GLY A 719 13.69 7.44 16.24
N VAL A 720 13.27 6.55 17.15
CA VAL A 720 13.74 5.16 17.17
C VAL A 720 13.13 4.41 15.98
N ARG A 721 13.98 3.78 15.17
CA ARG A 721 13.57 3.09 13.94
C ARG A 721 12.96 1.73 14.23
N SER A 722 12.03 1.31 13.37
CA SER A 722 11.51 -0.05 13.37
C SER A 722 12.62 -1.07 13.13
N ALA A 723 12.59 -2.19 13.86
CA ALA A 723 13.57 -3.26 13.72
C ALA A 723 13.45 -3.99 12.36
N SER A 724 12.22 -4.15 11.87
CA SER A 724 11.90 -4.69 10.56
C SER A 724 10.99 -3.72 9.77
N PRO A 725 11.12 -3.65 8.44
CA PRO A 725 10.14 -2.98 7.59
C PRO A 725 8.87 -3.81 7.41
N ALA A 726 7.77 -3.17 7.07
CA ALA A 726 6.63 -3.84 6.48
C ALA A 726 6.93 -4.14 5.01
N MET A 727 6.75 -5.38 4.56
CA MET A 727 7.05 -5.80 3.19
C MET A 727 5.78 -6.15 2.43
N LEU A 728 5.73 -5.77 1.15
CA LEU A 728 4.68 -6.19 0.21
C LEU A 728 5.29 -6.48 -1.16
N ARG A 729 5.06 -7.69 -1.65
CA ARG A 729 5.50 -8.18 -2.96
C ARG A 729 4.31 -8.13 -3.90
N VAL A 730 4.40 -7.28 -4.91
CA VAL A 730 3.34 -7.08 -5.90
C VAL A 730 3.78 -7.70 -7.22
N ALA A 731 3.09 -8.73 -7.67
CA ALA A 731 3.34 -9.38 -8.95
C ALA A 731 2.26 -8.99 -9.96
N ILE A 732 2.65 -8.25 -11.00
CA ILE A 732 1.75 -7.82 -12.08
C ILE A 732 1.97 -8.70 -13.30
N GLU A 733 0.92 -9.40 -13.73
CA GLU A 733 0.96 -10.23 -14.94
C GLU A 733 1.23 -9.40 -16.21
N PRO A 734 2.03 -9.90 -17.17
CA PRO A 734 2.29 -9.21 -18.43
C PRO A 734 1.06 -9.25 -19.35
N ARG A 735 0.86 -8.19 -20.17
CA ARG A 735 -0.19 -8.22 -21.21
C ARG A 735 0.10 -9.31 -22.24
N ILE A 736 -0.94 -9.87 -22.87
CA ILE A 736 -0.82 -10.95 -23.87
C ILE A 736 0.22 -10.61 -24.95
N LEU A 737 0.22 -9.38 -25.49
CA LEU A 737 1.17 -8.93 -26.51
C LEU A 737 2.61 -8.75 -26.00
N GLU A 738 2.78 -8.54 -24.70
CA GLU A 738 4.07 -8.37 -24.04
C GLU A 738 4.70 -9.73 -23.68
N SER A 739 3.88 -10.78 -23.59
CA SER A 739 4.33 -12.16 -23.40
C SER A 739 5.12 -12.72 -24.60
N TRP A 740 5.99 -13.70 -24.35
CA TRP A 740 6.80 -14.33 -25.40
C TRP A 740 5.94 -15.09 -26.42
N TRP A 741 4.84 -15.72 -25.98
CA TRP A 741 3.92 -16.45 -26.85
C TRP A 741 3.02 -15.50 -27.65
N GLY A 742 2.65 -14.34 -27.11
CA GLY A 742 1.98 -13.28 -27.87
C GLY A 742 2.85 -12.72 -29.00
N ARG A 743 4.14 -12.46 -28.71
CA ARG A 743 5.12 -12.08 -29.75
C ARG A 743 5.28 -13.18 -30.81
N LEU A 744 5.27 -14.44 -30.40
CA LEU A 744 5.32 -15.58 -31.31
C LEU A 744 4.06 -15.68 -32.19
N GLY A 745 2.88 -15.38 -31.62
CA GLY A 745 1.62 -15.29 -32.37
C GLY A 745 1.63 -14.18 -33.42
N VAL A 746 2.11 -12.98 -33.08
CA VAL A 746 2.29 -11.89 -34.05
C VAL A 746 3.30 -12.26 -35.14
N ALA A 747 4.42 -12.88 -34.78
CA ALA A 747 5.40 -13.37 -35.74
C ALA A 747 4.79 -14.41 -36.70
N LEU A 748 3.96 -15.33 -36.20
CA LEU A 748 3.25 -16.31 -37.02
C LEU A 748 2.24 -15.65 -37.97
N ILE A 749 1.53 -14.62 -37.52
CA ILE A 749 0.63 -13.83 -38.38
C ILE A 749 1.43 -13.13 -39.49
N LEU A 750 2.60 -12.56 -39.17
CA LEU A 750 3.46 -11.94 -40.18
C LEU A 750 4.02 -12.96 -41.18
N VAL A 751 4.42 -14.15 -40.71
CA VAL A 751 4.90 -15.25 -41.57
C VAL A 751 3.77 -15.78 -42.47
N THR A 752 2.56 -15.93 -41.95
CA THR A 752 1.40 -16.40 -42.73
C THR A 752 0.95 -15.36 -43.76
N LEU A 753 0.89 -14.08 -43.40
CA LEU A 753 0.63 -13.00 -44.34
C LEU A 753 1.73 -12.90 -45.40
N GLY A 754 3.01 -13.02 -45.01
CA GLY A 754 4.13 -13.05 -45.94
C GLY A 754 4.07 -14.24 -46.89
N SER A 755 3.77 -15.45 -46.38
CA SER A 755 3.55 -16.67 -47.17
C SER A 755 2.38 -16.52 -48.15
N PHE A 756 1.26 -15.97 -47.68
CA PHE A 756 0.08 -15.70 -48.50
C PHE A 756 0.41 -14.72 -49.63
N TRP A 757 1.11 -13.63 -49.31
CA TRP A 757 1.58 -12.65 -50.30
C TRP A 757 2.52 -13.28 -51.32
N PHE A 758 3.45 -14.16 -50.88
CA PHE A 758 4.36 -14.87 -51.75
C PHE A 758 3.63 -15.84 -52.69
N ARG A 759 2.64 -16.57 -52.18
CA ARG A 759 1.77 -17.46 -52.97
C ARG A 759 0.98 -16.69 -54.03
N GLN A 760 0.37 -15.57 -53.65
CA GLN A 760 -0.35 -14.70 -54.58
C GLN A 760 0.56 -14.22 -55.72
N ARG A 761 1.79 -13.84 -55.39
CA ARG A 761 2.77 -13.42 -56.38
C ARG A 761 3.17 -14.56 -57.33
N ASP A 762 3.26 -15.79 -56.84
CA ASP A 762 3.59 -16.95 -57.68
C ASP A 762 2.45 -17.32 -58.65
N VAL A 763 1.19 -17.28 -58.18
CA VAL A 763 0.01 -17.51 -59.03
C VAL A 763 -0.05 -16.49 -60.18
N LEU A 764 0.18 -15.22 -59.88
CA LEU A 764 0.23 -14.16 -60.90
C LEU A 764 1.36 -14.37 -61.93
N ARG A 765 2.50 -14.96 -61.53
CA ARG A 765 3.57 -15.32 -62.47
C ARG A 765 3.14 -16.44 -63.43
N ARG A 766 2.49 -17.48 -62.93
CA ARG A 766 2.02 -18.61 -63.75
C ARG A 766 1.00 -18.17 -64.79
N ALA A 767 0.08 -17.28 -64.42
CA ALA A 767 -0.90 -16.72 -65.35
C ALA A 767 -0.25 -15.99 -66.54
N ARG A 768 0.83 -15.24 -66.31
CA ARG A 768 1.57 -14.52 -67.37
C ARG A 768 2.29 -15.46 -68.32
N ILE A 769 2.83 -16.57 -67.82
CA ILE A 769 3.53 -17.58 -68.63
C ILE A 769 2.54 -18.28 -69.58
N VAL A 770 1.34 -18.60 -69.11
CA VAL A 770 0.29 -19.23 -69.92
C VAL A 770 -0.19 -18.29 -71.04
N GLU A 771 -0.35 -17.00 -70.76
CA GLU A 771 -0.74 -16.02 -71.78
C GLU A 771 0.33 -15.85 -72.86
N ALA A 772 1.61 -15.86 -72.47
CA ALA A 772 2.73 -15.81 -73.41
C ALA A 772 2.75 -17.03 -74.37
N GLN A 773 2.35 -18.22 -73.91
CA GLN A 773 2.23 -19.41 -74.77
C GLN A 773 1.09 -19.29 -75.80
N ARG A 774 -0.03 -18.64 -75.45
CA ARG A 774 -1.15 -18.42 -76.40
C ARG A 774 -0.75 -17.48 -77.55
N VAL A 775 0.04 -16.45 -77.26
CA VAL A 775 0.52 -15.50 -78.28
C VAL A 775 1.52 -16.15 -79.25
N SER A 776 2.35 -17.09 -78.76
CA SER A 776 3.33 -17.81 -79.61
C SER A 776 2.66 -18.74 -80.65
N ILE A 777 1.52 -19.34 -80.32
CA ILE A 777 0.78 -20.23 -81.24
C ILE A 777 0.10 -19.43 -82.36
N ALA A 778 -0.31 -18.19 -82.08
CA ALA A 778 -0.85 -17.29 -83.09
C ALA A 778 0.22 -16.79 -84.08
N HIS A 779 1.49 -16.72 -83.64
CA HIS A 779 2.62 -16.29 -84.45
C HIS A 779 3.05 -17.37 -85.47
N ASP A 780 3.15 -18.64 -85.05
CA ASP A 780 3.47 -19.76 -85.96
C ASP A 780 2.42 -19.95 -87.07
N LEU A 781 1.16 -19.63 -86.78
CA LEU A 781 0.06 -19.63 -87.75
C LEU A 781 0.17 -18.45 -88.73
N HIS A 782 0.62 -17.29 -88.26
CA HIS A 782 0.82 -16.09 -89.08
C HIS A 782 1.97 -16.26 -90.08
N ASP A 783 3.05 -16.95 -89.69
CA ASP A 783 4.26 -17.07 -90.51
C ASP A 783 4.09 -18.05 -91.70
N ASP A 784 3.41 -19.19 -91.51
CA ASP A 784 3.16 -20.16 -92.60
C ASP A 784 2.08 -19.67 -93.59
N LEU A 785 1.08 -18.90 -93.11
CA LEU A 785 0.10 -18.22 -93.96
C LEU A 785 0.72 -17.03 -94.71
N GLY A 786 1.55 -16.24 -94.03
CA GLY A 786 2.20 -15.05 -94.57
C GLY A 786 3.11 -15.36 -95.75
N SER A 787 3.92 -16.42 -95.66
CA SER A 787 4.85 -16.80 -96.74
C SER A 787 4.14 -17.24 -98.03
N ARG A 788 3.02 -17.97 -97.92
CA ARG A 788 2.27 -18.52 -99.07
C ARG A 788 1.34 -17.50 -99.71
N LEU A 789 0.70 -16.65 -98.91
CA LEU A 789 -0.07 -15.51 -99.42
C LEU A 789 0.85 -14.48 -100.09
N GLY A 790 2.07 -14.27 -99.57
CA GLY A 790 3.09 -13.46 -100.23
C GLY A 790 3.48 -13.99 -101.62
N ALA A 791 3.66 -15.30 -101.76
CA ALA A 791 3.92 -15.92 -103.07
C ALA A 791 2.73 -15.78 -104.06
N LEU A 792 1.49 -15.81 -103.56
CA LEU A 792 0.28 -15.61 -104.36
C LEU A 792 0.16 -14.15 -104.82
N MET A 793 0.38 -13.19 -103.92
CA MET A 793 0.32 -11.75 -104.21
C MET A 793 1.38 -11.32 -105.22
N LEU A 794 2.63 -11.77 -105.04
CA LEU A 794 3.73 -11.47 -105.97
C LEU A 794 3.44 -11.97 -107.39
N ARG A 795 2.84 -13.17 -107.52
CA ARG A 795 2.44 -13.71 -108.81
C ARG A 795 1.26 -12.96 -109.43
N LEU A 796 0.28 -12.54 -108.63
CA LEU A 796 -0.81 -11.66 -109.08
C LEU A 796 -0.29 -10.31 -109.58
N GLU A 797 0.70 -9.75 -108.92
CA GLU A 797 1.31 -8.46 -109.29
C GLU A 797 2.14 -8.56 -110.58
N LEU A 798 2.87 -9.67 -110.76
CA LEU A 798 3.55 -10.02 -112.02
C LEU A 798 2.58 -10.23 -113.19
N LEU A 799 1.40 -10.78 -112.93
CA LEU A 799 0.33 -10.95 -113.92
C LEU A 799 -0.37 -9.64 -114.26
N ALA A 800 -0.63 -8.78 -113.27
CA ALA A 800 -1.20 -7.45 -113.51
C ALA A 800 -0.30 -6.56 -114.40
N GLN A 801 1.02 -6.80 -114.39
CA GLN A 801 1.97 -6.11 -115.25
C GLN A 801 2.05 -6.67 -116.69
N ARG A 802 1.55 -7.89 -116.94
CA ARG A 802 1.56 -8.54 -118.27
C ARG A 802 0.18 -8.40 -118.92
N GLY A 803 0.07 -7.51 -119.91
CA GLY A 803 -1.18 -7.22 -120.64
C GLY A 803 -1.82 -8.42 -121.36
N ALA A 804 -3.13 -8.33 -121.57
CA ALA A 804 -4.03 -9.42 -121.97
C ALA A 804 -3.63 -10.23 -123.22
N GLY A 805 -3.36 -11.52 -123.04
CA GLY A 805 -3.16 -12.52 -124.11
C GLY A 805 -3.37 -13.96 -123.59
N GLU A 806 -3.54 -14.94 -124.48
CA GLU A 806 -3.93 -16.34 -124.18
C GLU A 806 -3.07 -17.05 -123.11
N ALA A 807 -1.84 -16.59 -122.84
CA ALA A 807 -0.97 -17.08 -121.75
C ALA A 807 -1.49 -16.78 -120.33
N ILE A 808 -2.38 -15.79 -120.17
CA ILE A 808 -2.96 -15.42 -118.86
C ILE A 808 -3.92 -16.50 -118.35
N SER A 809 -4.55 -17.29 -119.22
CA SER A 809 -5.47 -18.36 -118.84
C SER A 809 -4.76 -19.51 -118.12
N ASP A 810 -3.57 -19.89 -118.59
CA ASP A 810 -2.78 -20.97 -117.99
C ASP A 810 -2.19 -20.55 -116.63
N GLU A 811 -1.72 -19.30 -116.51
CA GLU A 811 -1.23 -18.75 -115.23
C GLU A 811 -2.37 -18.45 -114.23
N LEU A 812 -3.57 -18.05 -114.68
CA LEU A 812 -4.77 -17.96 -113.83
C LEU A 812 -5.24 -19.32 -113.33
N SER A 813 -5.09 -20.36 -114.15
CA SER A 813 -5.37 -21.74 -113.75
C SER A 813 -4.39 -22.20 -112.66
N ALA A 814 -3.09 -21.91 -112.82
CA ALA A 814 -2.08 -22.18 -111.81
C ALA A 814 -2.28 -21.37 -110.51
N LEU A 815 -2.73 -20.11 -110.60
CA LEU A 815 -3.12 -19.30 -109.43
C LEU A 815 -4.35 -19.88 -108.72
N SER A 816 -5.36 -20.28 -109.49
CA SER A 816 -6.56 -20.93 -108.96
C SER A 816 -6.24 -22.26 -108.29
N GLU A 817 -5.28 -23.01 -108.83
CA GLU A 817 -4.80 -24.25 -108.23
C GLU A 817 -4.02 -23.99 -106.93
N THR A 818 -3.19 -22.94 -106.89
CA THR A 818 -2.48 -22.50 -105.68
C THR A 818 -3.47 -22.05 -104.59
N ALA A 819 -4.50 -21.27 -104.96
CA ALA A 819 -5.54 -20.82 -104.03
C ALA A 819 -6.45 -21.97 -103.54
N ARG A 820 -6.76 -22.95 -104.41
CA ARG A 820 -7.48 -24.17 -104.04
C ARG A 820 -6.64 -25.05 -103.11
N SER A 821 -5.33 -25.12 -103.31
CA SER A 821 -4.38 -25.83 -102.44
C SER A 821 -4.33 -25.20 -101.04
N ILE A 822 -4.22 -23.86 -100.94
CA ILE A 822 -4.29 -23.11 -99.67
C ILE A 822 -5.62 -23.37 -98.96
N SER A 823 -6.74 -23.28 -99.69
CA SER A 823 -8.08 -23.54 -99.12
C SER A 823 -8.31 -25.00 -98.71
N GLY A 824 -7.61 -25.94 -99.36
CA GLY A 824 -7.63 -27.37 -99.02
C GLY A 824 -6.86 -27.67 -97.75
N GLN A 825 -5.64 -27.13 -97.63
CA GLN A 825 -4.81 -27.26 -96.42
C GLN A 825 -5.44 -26.55 -95.21
N PHE A 826 -6.05 -25.37 -95.40
CA PHE A 826 -6.77 -24.67 -94.33
C PHE A 826 -7.93 -25.49 -93.77
N ARG A 827 -8.71 -26.15 -94.64
CA ARG A 827 -9.79 -27.07 -94.23
C ARG A 827 -9.27 -28.34 -93.54
N ASP A 828 -8.16 -28.90 -93.99
CA ASP A 828 -7.53 -30.06 -93.34
C ASP A 828 -7.01 -29.70 -91.94
N THR A 829 -6.37 -28.53 -91.79
CA THR A 829 -5.88 -28.03 -90.50
C THR A 829 -7.01 -27.64 -89.55
N LEU A 830 -8.08 -26.98 -90.03
CA LEU A 830 -9.26 -26.68 -89.22
C LEU A 830 -9.91 -27.96 -88.66
N TRP A 831 -10.04 -29.01 -89.49
CA TRP A 831 -10.60 -30.28 -89.02
C TRP A 831 -9.74 -30.94 -87.92
N LEU A 832 -8.42 -30.82 -88.00
CA LEU A 832 -7.50 -31.38 -86.99
C LEU A 832 -7.54 -30.64 -85.64
N ILE A 833 -7.93 -29.37 -85.64
CA ILE A 833 -7.98 -28.50 -84.45
C ILE A 833 -9.38 -28.48 -83.82
N SER A 834 -10.44 -28.84 -84.55
CA SER A 834 -11.82 -28.85 -84.05
C SER A 834 -12.02 -29.85 -82.88
N PRO A 835 -12.43 -29.39 -81.68
CA PRO A 835 -12.75 -30.25 -80.55
C PRO A 835 -14.02 -31.10 -80.75
N GLU A 836 -14.92 -30.66 -81.64
CA GLU A 836 -16.24 -31.27 -81.83
C GLU A 836 -16.26 -32.51 -82.74
N ARG A 837 -15.15 -32.83 -83.42
CA ARG A 837 -15.03 -33.96 -84.38
C ARG A 837 -13.99 -34.98 -83.94
N ASP A 838 -14.03 -35.37 -82.66
CA ASP A 838 -13.03 -36.19 -82.00
C ASP A 838 -13.33 -37.70 -81.98
N ARG A 839 -14.39 -38.16 -82.63
CA ARG A 839 -14.80 -39.57 -82.58
C ARG A 839 -14.13 -40.40 -83.67
N LEU A 840 -14.02 -41.69 -83.45
CA LEU A 840 -13.51 -42.65 -84.44
C LEU A 840 -14.40 -42.68 -85.71
N ALA A 841 -15.71 -42.50 -85.54
CA ALA A 841 -16.65 -42.32 -86.65
C ALA A 841 -16.27 -41.13 -87.54
N ASP A 842 -15.90 -39.98 -86.95
CA ASP A 842 -15.50 -38.78 -87.70
C ASP A 842 -14.23 -39.01 -88.53
N LEU A 843 -13.27 -39.76 -87.99
CA LEU A 843 -12.05 -40.14 -88.71
C LEU A 843 -12.39 -41.06 -89.89
N THR A 844 -13.28 -42.03 -89.67
CA THR A 844 -13.70 -42.99 -90.70
C THR A 844 -14.45 -42.30 -91.84
N ASP A 845 -15.35 -41.36 -91.53
CA ASP A 845 -16.05 -40.56 -92.52
C ASP A 845 -15.10 -39.63 -93.27
N ARG A 846 -14.10 -39.08 -92.58
CA ARG A 846 -13.07 -38.27 -93.22
C ARG A 846 -12.18 -39.09 -94.18
N ILE A 847 -11.88 -40.34 -93.82
CA ILE A 847 -11.17 -41.30 -94.69
C ILE A 847 -12.00 -41.56 -95.95
N ARG A 848 -13.30 -41.91 -95.82
CA ARG A 848 -14.19 -42.13 -96.97
C ARG A 848 -14.23 -40.92 -97.91
N GLN A 849 -14.46 -39.73 -97.37
CA GLN A 849 -14.48 -38.48 -98.13
C GLN A 849 -13.17 -38.17 -98.85
N HIS A 850 -12.04 -38.67 -98.35
CA HIS A 850 -10.74 -38.50 -98.99
C HIS A 850 -10.56 -39.52 -100.13
N VAL A 851 -10.95 -40.77 -99.91
CA VAL A 851 -10.93 -41.83 -100.93
C VAL A 851 -11.79 -41.44 -102.14
N ASP A 852 -13.03 -40.97 -101.88
CA ASP A 852 -13.97 -40.47 -102.90
C ASP A 852 -13.34 -39.45 -103.85
N LYS A 853 -12.38 -38.66 -103.35
CA LYS A 853 -11.74 -37.57 -104.10
C LYS A 853 -10.51 -38.00 -104.88
N VAL A 854 -9.80 -39.04 -104.41
CA VAL A 854 -8.47 -39.39 -104.92
C VAL A 854 -8.52 -40.62 -105.83
N LEU A 855 -9.42 -41.56 -105.58
CA LEU A 855 -9.53 -42.80 -106.37
C LEU A 855 -10.69 -42.73 -107.38
N PRO A 856 -10.57 -43.39 -108.55
CA PRO A 856 -11.64 -43.40 -109.57
C PRO A 856 -12.98 -43.96 -109.05
N PRO A 857 -14.13 -43.37 -109.43
CA PRO A 857 -15.44 -43.87 -109.00
C PRO A 857 -15.65 -45.34 -109.38
N GLY A 858 -16.09 -46.17 -108.44
CA GLY A 858 -16.35 -47.61 -108.67
C GLY A 858 -15.12 -48.53 -108.64
N SER A 859 -13.92 -47.99 -108.39
CA SER A 859 -12.67 -48.79 -108.29
C SER A 859 -12.28 -49.17 -106.86
N TRP A 860 -13.06 -48.79 -105.85
CA TRP A 860 -12.70 -48.99 -104.44
C TRP A 860 -13.86 -49.44 -103.56
N ASN A 861 -13.54 -50.13 -102.46
CA ASN A 861 -14.46 -50.45 -101.37
C ASN A 861 -13.85 -50.01 -100.03
N VAL A 862 -14.66 -49.42 -99.15
CA VAL A 862 -14.26 -49.08 -97.78
C VAL A 862 -15.12 -49.87 -96.81
N GLU A 863 -14.50 -50.87 -96.17
CA GLU A 863 -15.11 -51.63 -95.10
C GLU A 863 -14.70 -51.04 -93.74
N ALA A 864 -15.68 -50.64 -92.93
CA ALA A 864 -15.42 -50.12 -91.60
C ALA A 864 -16.19 -50.94 -90.57
N SER A 865 -15.48 -51.48 -89.57
CA SER A 865 -16.07 -52.20 -88.45
C SER A 865 -15.38 -51.76 -87.17
N ALA A 866 -16.15 -51.14 -86.27
CA ALA A 866 -15.67 -50.67 -84.98
C ALA A 866 -16.59 -51.18 -83.88
N GLU A 867 -16.03 -51.81 -82.85
CA GLU A 867 -16.76 -52.16 -81.62
C GLU A 867 -17.26 -50.91 -80.88
N GLN A 868 -16.52 -49.80 -80.96
CA GLN A 868 -16.86 -48.51 -80.35
C GLN A 868 -16.69 -47.32 -81.33
N PRO A 869 -17.70 -47.01 -82.16
CA PRO A 869 -17.64 -45.91 -83.14
C PRO A 869 -17.47 -44.51 -82.50
N GLU A 870 -17.96 -44.37 -81.26
CA GLU A 870 -17.98 -43.14 -80.47
C GLU A 870 -16.67 -42.90 -79.68
N TYR A 871 -15.65 -43.73 -79.86
CA TYR A 871 -14.38 -43.59 -79.15
C TYR A 871 -13.68 -42.26 -79.46
N LYS A 872 -13.35 -41.49 -78.43
CA LYS A 872 -12.66 -40.20 -78.58
C LYS A 872 -11.17 -40.37 -78.83
N LEU A 873 -10.69 -39.77 -79.90
CA LEU A 873 -9.31 -39.79 -80.35
C LEU A 873 -8.64 -38.44 -80.04
N GLY A 874 -7.50 -38.48 -79.34
CA GLY A 874 -6.70 -37.28 -79.08
C GLY A 874 -6.26 -36.58 -80.37
N ALA A 875 -6.15 -35.25 -80.34
CA ALA A 875 -5.83 -34.44 -81.53
C ALA A 875 -4.54 -34.87 -82.25
N SER A 876 -3.49 -35.21 -81.48
CA SER A 876 -2.24 -35.75 -82.02
C SER A 876 -2.44 -37.11 -82.70
N PHE A 877 -3.19 -38.02 -82.07
CA PHE A 877 -3.48 -39.35 -82.60
C PHE A 877 -4.22 -39.28 -83.93
N ARG A 878 -5.32 -38.50 -84.01
CA ARG A 878 -6.08 -38.27 -85.24
C ARG A 878 -5.19 -37.75 -86.39
N ARG A 879 -4.30 -36.79 -86.08
CA ARG A 879 -3.39 -36.18 -87.06
C ARG A 879 -2.43 -37.20 -87.67
N HIS A 880 -1.77 -38.00 -86.83
CA HIS A 880 -0.79 -38.97 -87.31
C HIS A 880 -1.43 -40.09 -88.11
N VAL A 881 -2.58 -40.62 -87.68
CA VAL A 881 -3.33 -41.67 -88.39
C VAL A 881 -3.84 -41.17 -89.74
N PHE A 882 -4.51 -40.01 -89.80
CA PHE A 882 -5.07 -39.49 -91.04
C PHE A 882 -3.98 -39.15 -92.07
N LEU A 883 -2.84 -38.60 -91.64
CA LEU A 883 -1.73 -38.29 -92.55
C LEU A 883 -1.01 -39.55 -93.05
N ALA A 884 -0.87 -40.59 -92.21
CA ALA A 884 -0.33 -41.87 -92.66
C ALA A 884 -1.25 -42.53 -93.70
N PHE A 885 -2.56 -42.50 -93.46
CA PHE A 885 -3.57 -42.97 -94.39
C PHE A 885 -3.56 -42.20 -95.73
N LYS A 886 -3.54 -40.86 -95.67
CA LYS A 886 -3.50 -39.99 -96.85
C LYS A 886 -2.30 -40.29 -97.75
N GLU A 887 -1.15 -40.52 -97.14
CA GLU A 887 0.08 -40.90 -97.85
C GLU A 887 -0.04 -42.29 -98.49
N ALA A 888 -0.62 -43.28 -97.80
CA ALA A 888 -0.82 -44.63 -98.33
C ALA A 888 -1.73 -44.63 -99.56
N VAL A 889 -2.89 -43.97 -99.49
CA VAL A 889 -3.84 -43.86 -100.62
C VAL A 889 -3.25 -43.09 -101.79
N HIS A 890 -2.54 -42.00 -101.52
CA HIS A 890 -1.91 -41.21 -102.57
C HIS A 890 -0.81 -41.99 -103.30
N ASN A 891 -0.02 -42.79 -102.58
CA ASN A 891 0.97 -43.68 -103.17
C ASN A 891 0.31 -44.77 -104.02
N ALA A 892 -0.77 -45.39 -103.52
CA ALA A 892 -1.54 -46.38 -104.29
C ALA A 892 -2.12 -45.76 -105.58
N ALA A 893 -2.79 -44.61 -105.50
CA ALA A 893 -3.38 -43.93 -106.64
C ALA A 893 -2.36 -43.56 -107.72
N LYS A 894 -1.16 -43.10 -107.32
CA LYS A 894 -0.14 -42.61 -108.25
C LYS A 894 0.75 -43.72 -108.83
N HIS A 895 1.01 -44.77 -108.07
CA HIS A 895 2.07 -45.72 -108.38
C HIS A 895 1.60 -47.16 -108.60
N ALA A 896 0.41 -47.56 -108.13
CA ALA A 896 -0.02 -48.95 -108.18
C ALA A 896 -0.46 -49.41 -109.59
N GLN A 897 -1.04 -48.53 -110.41
CA GLN A 897 -1.76 -48.92 -111.64
C GLN A 897 -2.79 -50.04 -111.39
N ALA A 898 -3.42 -50.00 -110.21
CA ALA A 898 -4.41 -50.96 -109.77
C ALA A 898 -5.79 -50.71 -110.41
N SER A 899 -6.55 -51.78 -110.59
CA SER A 899 -7.95 -51.74 -111.04
C SER A 899 -8.92 -51.76 -109.87
N ARG A 900 -8.48 -52.26 -108.71
CA ARG A 900 -9.29 -52.36 -107.49
C ARG A 900 -8.48 -51.98 -106.25
N PHE A 901 -9.10 -51.17 -105.38
CA PHE A 901 -8.57 -50.78 -104.07
C PHE A 901 -9.51 -51.25 -102.96
N SER A 902 -8.98 -51.87 -101.92
CA SER A 902 -9.73 -52.25 -100.73
C SER A 902 -9.16 -51.52 -99.52
N ILE A 903 -9.97 -50.73 -98.83
CA ILE A 903 -9.60 -50.04 -97.60
C ILE A 903 -10.41 -50.65 -96.48
N SER A 904 -9.76 -51.07 -95.40
CA SER A 904 -10.45 -51.52 -94.21
C SER A 904 -10.02 -50.76 -92.95
N VAL A 905 -11.00 -50.38 -92.14
CA VAL A 905 -10.80 -49.74 -90.84
C VAL A 905 -11.46 -50.61 -89.79
N HIS A 906 -10.64 -51.31 -89.02
CA HIS A 906 -11.08 -52.24 -87.99
C HIS A 906 -10.63 -51.77 -86.61
N GLN A 907 -11.57 -51.63 -85.68
CA GLN A 907 -11.25 -51.45 -84.27
C GLN A 907 -11.69 -52.69 -83.50
N GLN A 908 -10.71 -53.38 -82.93
CA GLN A 908 -10.88 -54.54 -82.05
C GLN A 908 -10.23 -54.23 -80.69
N GLY A 909 -11.02 -54.24 -79.61
CA GLY A 909 -10.56 -53.91 -78.28
C GLY A 909 -9.92 -52.52 -78.20
N ARG A 910 -8.61 -52.45 -77.94
CA ARG A 910 -7.88 -51.17 -77.82
C ARG A 910 -6.92 -50.92 -78.98
N THR A 911 -7.10 -51.60 -80.10
CA THR A 911 -6.23 -51.45 -81.26
C THR A 911 -7.04 -50.97 -82.45
N LEU A 912 -6.56 -49.90 -83.08
CA LEU A 912 -7.07 -49.43 -84.36
C LEU A 912 -6.15 -49.96 -85.47
N GLU A 913 -6.73 -50.70 -86.40
CA GLU A 913 -6.09 -51.15 -87.62
C GLU A 913 -6.70 -50.43 -88.82
N VAL A 914 -5.85 -49.81 -89.63
CA VAL A 914 -6.22 -49.18 -90.92
C VAL A 914 -5.39 -49.85 -92.00
N ARG A 915 -6.04 -50.55 -92.93
CA ARG A 915 -5.40 -51.29 -94.01
C ARG A 915 -5.81 -50.70 -95.35
N VAL A 916 -4.84 -50.52 -96.25
CA VAL A 916 -5.02 -50.07 -97.63
C VAL A 916 -4.38 -51.09 -98.55
N GLU A 917 -5.16 -51.69 -99.43
CA GLU A 917 -4.76 -52.78 -100.33
C GLU A 917 -5.10 -52.43 -101.78
N ASP A 918 -4.17 -52.71 -102.69
CA ASP A 918 -4.33 -52.54 -104.13
C ASP A 918 -3.94 -53.82 -104.89
N ASP A 919 -4.57 -54.06 -106.05
CA ASP A 919 -4.28 -55.18 -106.95
C ASP A 919 -3.27 -54.83 -108.05
N GLY A 920 -2.46 -53.80 -107.83
CA GLY A 920 -1.59 -53.21 -108.84
C GLY A 920 -0.31 -54.00 -109.11
N ARG A 921 0.62 -53.34 -109.81
CA ARG A 921 1.90 -53.95 -110.23
C ARG A 921 2.84 -54.35 -109.09
N GLY A 922 2.57 -53.89 -107.86
CA GLY A 922 3.44 -54.09 -106.69
C GLY A 922 4.88 -53.59 -106.89
N PHE A 923 5.71 -53.72 -105.85
CA PHE A 923 7.14 -53.43 -105.90
C PHE A 923 7.90 -54.33 -104.93
N ASP A 924 9.21 -54.46 -105.13
CA ASP A 924 10.07 -55.17 -104.17
C ASP A 924 10.42 -54.21 -103.01
N PRO A 925 9.96 -54.47 -101.77
CA PRO A 925 10.26 -53.63 -100.62
C PRO A 925 11.75 -53.67 -100.19
N ALA A 926 12.53 -54.67 -100.65
CA ALA A 926 13.96 -54.81 -100.36
C ALA A 926 14.88 -54.21 -101.44
N ALA A 927 14.35 -53.72 -102.56
CA ALA A 927 15.14 -53.07 -103.60
C ALA A 927 15.72 -51.71 -103.13
N PRO A 928 16.93 -51.32 -103.58
CA PRO A 928 17.55 -50.05 -103.17
C PRO A 928 16.68 -48.86 -103.58
N ARG A 929 16.34 -48.05 -102.57
CA ARG A 929 15.44 -46.89 -102.71
C ARG A 929 16.08 -45.80 -103.56
N ARG A 930 15.33 -45.21 -104.50
CA ARG A 930 15.76 -44.03 -105.26
C ARG A 930 15.70 -42.78 -104.37
N ASP A 931 16.68 -41.89 -104.52
CA ASP A 931 16.69 -40.59 -103.84
C ASP A 931 15.36 -39.85 -104.04
N GLY A 932 14.69 -39.54 -102.92
CA GLY A 932 13.38 -38.86 -102.90
C GLY A 932 12.18 -39.72 -102.48
N SER A 933 12.32 -41.03 -102.25
CA SER A 933 11.22 -41.88 -101.75
C SER A 933 11.03 -41.78 -100.23
N MET A 934 10.50 -40.66 -99.73
CA MET A 934 10.29 -40.42 -98.27
C MET A 934 8.92 -40.91 -97.73
N GLY A 935 8.02 -41.42 -98.59
CA GLY A 935 6.64 -41.76 -98.21
C GLY A 935 6.56 -42.87 -97.15
N LEU A 936 7.31 -43.97 -97.34
CA LEU A 936 7.34 -45.11 -96.40
C LEU A 936 7.91 -44.72 -95.02
N ASP A 937 9.01 -43.97 -95.00
CA ASP A 937 9.64 -43.51 -93.75
C ASP A 937 8.79 -42.47 -93.03
N SER A 938 7.99 -41.68 -93.76
CA SER A 938 7.02 -40.79 -93.14
C SER A 938 5.87 -41.55 -92.50
N MET A 939 5.38 -42.63 -93.12
CA MET A 939 4.30 -43.44 -92.54
C MET A 939 4.77 -44.21 -91.30
N GLN A 940 5.96 -44.80 -91.33
CA GLN A 940 6.56 -45.49 -90.17
C GLN A 940 6.82 -44.53 -89.00
N ARG A 941 7.38 -43.34 -89.24
CA ARG A 941 7.56 -42.32 -88.18
C ARG A 941 6.23 -41.86 -87.58
N ARG A 942 5.18 -41.74 -88.40
CA ARG A 942 3.84 -41.35 -87.91
C ARG A 942 3.20 -42.45 -87.08
N ALA A 943 3.37 -43.72 -87.44
CA ALA A 943 2.92 -44.84 -86.62
C ALA A 943 3.65 -44.88 -85.28
N ALA A 944 4.98 -44.75 -85.28
CA ALA A 944 5.79 -44.71 -84.06
C ALA A 944 5.41 -43.55 -83.14
N ALA A 945 5.07 -42.37 -83.69
CA ALA A 945 4.65 -41.20 -82.92
C ALA A 945 3.36 -41.41 -82.09
N VAL A 946 2.56 -42.42 -82.43
CA VAL A 946 1.36 -42.81 -81.69
C VAL A 946 1.50 -44.17 -81.00
N GLY A 947 2.73 -44.69 -80.87
CA GLY A 947 3.01 -45.99 -80.27
C GLY A 947 2.55 -47.18 -81.11
N GLY A 948 2.30 -46.97 -82.41
CA GLY A 948 1.87 -47.98 -83.38
C GLY A 948 2.96 -48.42 -84.36
N SER A 949 2.58 -49.28 -85.30
CA SER A 949 3.46 -49.78 -86.37
C SER A 949 2.78 -49.68 -87.74
N ALA A 950 3.57 -49.43 -88.79
CA ALA A 950 3.11 -49.46 -90.18
C ALA A 950 3.91 -50.50 -90.94
N VAL A 951 3.23 -51.54 -91.42
CA VAL A 951 3.82 -52.66 -92.17
C VAL A 951 3.37 -52.55 -93.62
N VAL A 952 4.32 -52.68 -94.55
CA VAL A 952 4.04 -52.67 -95.99
C VAL A 952 4.49 -53.99 -96.57
N THR A 953 3.54 -54.69 -97.19
CA THR A 953 3.76 -55.96 -97.89
C THR A 953 3.47 -55.72 -99.36
N SER A 954 4.45 -55.90 -100.23
CA SER A 954 4.31 -55.73 -101.68
C SER A 954 5.12 -56.80 -102.39
N GLY A 955 4.62 -57.26 -103.54
CA GLY A 955 5.29 -58.22 -104.40
C GLY A 955 5.10 -57.85 -105.87
N PRO A 956 6.13 -57.93 -106.73
CA PRO A 956 5.97 -57.64 -108.15
C PRO A 956 4.85 -58.49 -108.79
N GLY A 957 3.83 -57.83 -109.33
CA GLY A 957 2.63 -58.42 -109.92
C GLY A 957 1.55 -58.89 -108.94
N GLN A 958 1.70 -58.66 -107.62
CA GLN A 958 0.79 -59.12 -106.57
C GLN A 958 0.11 -57.98 -105.78
N GLY A 959 0.24 -56.73 -106.22
CA GLY A 959 -0.31 -55.58 -105.51
C GLY A 959 0.48 -55.14 -104.28
N THR A 960 -0.05 -54.18 -103.52
CA THR A 960 0.54 -53.69 -102.27
C THR A 960 -0.50 -53.61 -101.16
N VAL A 961 -0.11 -54.04 -99.96
CA VAL A 961 -0.89 -53.91 -98.73
C VAL A 961 -0.11 -53.05 -97.72
N VAL A 962 -0.72 -51.97 -97.26
CA VAL A 962 -0.21 -51.12 -96.18
C VAL A 962 -1.13 -51.28 -94.97
N THR A 963 -0.61 -51.82 -93.88
CA THR A 963 -1.36 -51.99 -92.63
C THR A 963 -0.76 -51.10 -91.55
N PHE A 964 -1.56 -50.15 -91.07
CA PHE A 964 -1.26 -49.29 -89.93
C PHE A 964 -1.98 -49.83 -88.69
N THR A 965 -1.26 -50.10 -87.62
CA THR A 965 -1.81 -50.54 -86.33
C THR A 965 -1.37 -49.61 -85.23
N ALA A 966 -2.28 -49.12 -84.39
CA ALA A 966 -1.92 -48.31 -83.24
C ALA A 966 -2.82 -48.57 -82.02
N PRO A 967 -2.27 -48.54 -80.79
CA PRO A 967 -3.05 -48.67 -79.58
C PRO A 967 -3.83 -47.37 -79.30
N LEU A 968 -5.11 -47.51 -78.99
CA LEU A 968 -5.98 -46.43 -78.50
C LEU A 968 -5.62 -46.17 -77.03
N SER A 969 -5.22 -44.94 -76.69
CA SER A 969 -4.89 -44.49 -75.32
C SER A 969 -6.14 -44.31 -74.45
N LYS A 970 -6.05 -44.50 -73.13
CA LYS A 970 -7.19 -44.41 -72.18
C LYS A 970 -7.89 -43.06 -72.23
#